data_AF-A0A914RT96-F1
#
_entry.id   AF-A0A914RT96-F1
#
_cell.length_a   1.000
_cell.length_b   1.000
_cell.length_c   1.000
_cell.angle_alpha   90.00
_cell.angle_beta   90.00
_cell.angle_gamma   90.00
#
_symmetry.space_group_name_H-M   'P 1'
#
loop_
_entity.id
_entity.type
_entity.pdbx_description
1 polymer ?
#
loop_
_entity_poly.entity_id
_entity_poly.type
_entity_poly.pdbx_seq_one_letter_code
_entity_poly.pdbx_strand_id
1 'polypeptide(L)'
;MALRKMQQVVASSKCSLRLKVYVVRVVAHLHADDETIVNAVDICERILFETSNKFIVSTVITSLTDIVRTRRVAMPRLDICMLGERIVDREELVLWLGVIRCLIVQKVRLVNVIISVFICLYSLMPSSGVSLALQTTFTRHIGSISREDSERFYRLLTVFIRTKACPSEISPLRDDCMPHVLQFLIASAETHSMLSSRLFHWAANKLAEGVDFSDTTLFARLIYAPGVKTDDLPAVHWNAWGADAWTMYRVARTAMRNGHLKSVALPILEKLEHKAVCAENRLWLSSLKSICMATVEELKLDEIEHAIANYDQAVCTLEMLLAKKTWWHCFWFAERYVDCVRSTLSVLRRVLVTKNFTLSSFVIRSPSQQWKTCATNMMECYEKWHYLLRQCYDADPDTIVGLDVKCFECSLMSAALLWLVDEDSQLHFDSLFESFAAMRTSAVNTCLREPADWAKEQLDLLKVANVPFEKRLSNKYISYLMKIFERLCCGPVFLPRFFFQQLKLTEFKLNVSPQPSDSIHSVESEASEMHEEFCVAERIENDDDLSCLKVSHGSEIPFVVEGMIKSSSSCSIRTFIVTITVKSKDGSRMIRSWSETINSEEENCFKVQIPYLPQEDCIMKFMLEFVDESRRHWVSHSKVEVRVIVNEDDYEDRRRERKQLTDRSSDVVS
;
A
#
# COMPACT_ATOMS: atom_id res chain seq x y z
N MET A 1 -6.87 -26.62 43.43
CA MET A 1 -7.55 -27.65 44.26
C MET A 1 -8.86 -28.17 43.62
N ALA A 2 -9.75 -27.30 43.14
CA ALA A 2 -11.04 -27.69 42.54
C ALA A 2 -10.90 -28.65 41.34
N LEU A 3 -10.02 -28.36 40.39
CA LEU A 3 -9.82 -29.19 39.19
C LEU A 3 -9.41 -30.64 39.51
N ARG A 4 -8.57 -30.87 40.53
CA ARG A 4 -8.19 -32.23 40.97
C ARG A 4 -9.39 -33.00 41.54
N LYS A 5 -10.27 -32.31 42.29
CA LYS A 5 -11.53 -32.91 42.77
C LYS A 5 -12.48 -33.23 41.61
N MET A 6 -12.50 -32.41 40.56
CA MET A 6 -13.28 -32.70 39.35
C MET A 6 -12.81 -34.00 38.70
N GLN A 7 -11.50 -34.18 38.51
CA GLN A 7 -10.94 -35.42 37.97
C GLN A 7 -11.33 -36.64 38.83
N GLN A 8 -11.26 -36.53 40.15
CA GLN A 8 -11.67 -37.60 41.06
C GLN A 8 -13.16 -37.95 40.92
N VAL A 9 -14.04 -36.95 40.77
CA VAL A 9 -15.49 -37.17 40.55
C VAL A 9 -15.76 -37.84 39.21
N VAL A 10 -15.02 -37.47 38.16
CA VAL A 10 -15.16 -38.06 36.82
C VAL A 10 -14.64 -39.51 36.80
N ALA A 11 -13.53 -39.80 37.47
CA ALA A 11 -12.96 -41.14 37.57
C ALA A 11 -13.76 -42.07 38.51
N SER A 12 -14.45 -41.52 39.52
CA SER A 12 -15.16 -42.32 40.53
C SER A 12 -16.30 -43.16 39.94
N SER A 13 -16.29 -44.47 40.17
CA SER A 13 -17.41 -45.37 39.81
C SER A 13 -18.68 -45.12 40.64
N LYS A 14 -18.56 -44.42 41.78
CA LYS A 14 -19.68 -44.12 42.69
C LYS A 14 -20.50 -42.90 42.26
N CYS A 15 -20.00 -42.09 41.32
CA CYS A 15 -20.68 -40.90 40.84
C CYS A 15 -21.55 -41.20 39.62
N SER A 16 -22.77 -40.67 39.58
CA SER A 16 -23.67 -40.84 38.44
C SER A 16 -23.11 -40.14 37.19
N LEU A 17 -23.40 -40.69 36.01
CA LEU A 17 -22.97 -40.11 34.73
C LEU A 17 -23.39 -38.64 34.57
N ARG A 18 -24.60 -38.29 35.04
CA ARG A 18 -25.12 -36.92 35.01
C ARG A 18 -24.27 -35.96 35.83
N LEU A 19 -23.80 -36.38 37.00
CA LEU A 19 -22.90 -35.59 37.84
C LEU A 19 -21.53 -35.42 37.18
N LYS A 20 -20.99 -36.48 36.59
CA LYS A 20 -19.70 -36.43 35.86
C LYS A 20 -19.75 -35.43 34.69
N VAL A 21 -20.80 -35.50 33.88
CA VAL A 21 -21.04 -34.56 32.77
C VAL A 21 -21.18 -33.13 33.30
N TYR A 22 -21.96 -32.92 34.37
CA TYR A 22 -22.12 -31.58 34.96
C TYR A 22 -20.78 -31.00 35.42
N VAL A 23 -19.96 -31.79 36.11
CA VAL A 23 -18.65 -31.36 36.61
C VAL A 23 -17.70 -30.98 35.47
N VAL A 24 -17.70 -31.73 34.36
CA VAL A 24 -16.92 -31.39 33.17
C VAL A 24 -17.39 -30.09 32.51
N ARG A 25 -18.70 -29.77 32.54
CA ARG A 25 -19.21 -28.49 32.00
C ARG A 25 -18.72 -27.27 32.78
N VAL A 26 -18.45 -27.41 34.09
CA VAL A 26 -17.93 -26.30 34.90
C VAL A 26 -16.58 -25.81 34.36
N VAL A 27 -15.80 -26.68 33.72
CA VAL A 27 -14.51 -26.33 33.10
C VAL A 27 -14.69 -25.25 32.02
N ALA A 28 -15.78 -25.28 31.25
CA ALA A 28 -16.09 -24.29 30.20
C ALA A 28 -16.24 -22.85 30.72
N HIS A 29 -16.55 -22.70 32.01
CA HIS A 29 -16.83 -21.41 32.66
C HIS A 29 -15.67 -20.93 33.55
N LEU A 30 -14.47 -21.52 33.40
CA LEU A 30 -13.31 -21.08 34.17
C LEU A 30 -12.83 -19.71 33.68
N HIS A 31 -13.04 -18.69 34.52
CA HIS A 31 -12.48 -17.35 34.33
C HIS A 31 -11.24 -17.15 35.23
N ALA A 32 -10.21 -17.96 35.03
CA ALA A 32 -8.98 -17.92 35.81
C ALA A 32 -7.77 -17.45 34.97
N ASP A 33 -6.60 -17.34 35.61
CA ASP A 33 -5.32 -17.06 34.96
C ASP A 33 -4.90 -18.18 33.97
N ASP A 34 -3.90 -17.86 33.14
CA ASP A 34 -3.41 -18.75 32.09
C ASP A 34 -2.90 -20.09 32.63
N GLU A 35 -2.29 -20.09 33.82
CA GLU A 35 -1.81 -21.30 34.48
C GLU A 35 -2.97 -22.23 34.87
N THR A 36 -4.07 -21.67 35.39
CA THR A 36 -5.27 -22.43 35.74
C THR A 36 -5.95 -22.99 34.49
N ILE A 37 -5.96 -22.24 33.40
CA ILE A 37 -6.49 -22.68 32.10
C ILE A 37 -5.67 -23.85 31.56
N VAL A 38 -4.33 -23.75 31.56
CA VAL A 38 -3.45 -24.84 31.13
C VAL A 38 -3.68 -26.10 31.97
N ASN A 39 -3.77 -25.95 33.29
CA ASN A 39 -4.07 -27.09 34.18
C ASN A 39 -5.46 -27.71 33.91
N ALA A 40 -6.45 -26.90 33.54
CA ALA A 40 -7.77 -27.39 33.17
C ALA A 40 -7.74 -28.16 31.85
N VAL A 41 -6.93 -27.71 30.88
CA VAL A 41 -6.69 -28.43 29.61
C VAL A 41 -6.03 -29.78 29.88
N ASP A 42 -4.93 -29.82 30.66
CA ASP A 42 -4.21 -31.05 30.99
C ASP A 42 -5.09 -32.10 31.73
N ILE A 43 -6.07 -31.64 32.51
CA ILE A 43 -7.02 -32.52 33.21
C ILE A 43 -8.09 -33.04 32.26
N CYS A 44 -8.59 -32.19 31.36
CA CYS A 44 -9.53 -32.58 30.32
C CYS A 44 -8.91 -33.60 29.35
N GLU A 45 -7.66 -33.42 28.95
CA GLU A 45 -6.91 -34.38 28.14
C GLU A 45 -6.81 -35.74 28.84
N ARG A 46 -6.42 -35.77 30.11
CA ARG A 46 -6.38 -37.03 30.88
C ARG A 46 -7.74 -37.70 30.98
N ILE A 47 -8.81 -36.94 31.20
CA ILE A 47 -10.17 -37.47 31.21
C ILE A 47 -10.54 -38.07 29.86
N LEU A 48 -10.15 -37.43 28.74
CA LEU A 48 -10.38 -37.96 27.39
C LEU A 48 -9.67 -39.29 27.16
N PHE A 49 -8.43 -39.44 27.63
CA PHE A 49 -7.68 -40.70 27.50
C PHE A 49 -8.20 -41.82 28.42
N GLU A 50 -8.69 -41.47 29.61
CA GLU A 50 -9.10 -42.46 30.62
C GLU A 50 -10.56 -42.92 30.46
N THR A 51 -11.41 -42.19 29.74
CA THR A 51 -12.85 -42.47 29.65
C THR A 51 -13.27 -43.04 28.30
N SER A 52 -13.98 -44.18 28.32
CA SER A 52 -14.65 -44.74 27.14
C SER A 52 -16.10 -44.25 26.97
N ASN A 53 -16.58 -43.38 27.87
CA ASN A 53 -17.96 -42.92 27.86
C ASN A 53 -18.18 -41.74 26.91
N LYS A 54 -18.89 -41.99 25.81
CA LYS A 54 -19.14 -41.01 24.72
C LYS A 54 -19.75 -39.68 25.18
N PHE A 55 -20.57 -39.67 26.23
CA PHE A 55 -21.17 -38.44 26.76
C PHE A 55 -20.17 -37.58 27.52
N ILE A 56 -19.24 -38.21 28.26
CA ILE A 56 -18.17 -37.50 28.95
C ILE A 56 -17.20 -36.93 27.91
N VAL A 57 -16.78 -37.75 26.94
CA VAL A 57 -15.90 -37.32 25.83
C VAL A 57 -16.48 -36.10 25.11
N SER A 58 -17.74 -36.16 24.67
CA SER A 58 -18.40 -35.04 23.98
C SER A 58 -18.46 -33.77 24.84
N THR A 59 -18.72 -33.92 26.15
CA THR A 59 -18.79 -32.79 27.08
C THR A 59 -17.40 -32.17 27.31
N VAL A 60 -16.34 -32.98 27.42
CA VAL A 60 -14.97 -32.48 27.57
C VAL A 60 -14.54 -31.68 26.35
N ILE A 61 -14.79 -32.21 25.15
CA ILE A 61 -14.48 -31.52 23.89
C ILE A 61 -15.20 -30.17 23.81
N THR A 62 -16.49 -30.14 24.17
CA THR A 62 -17.28 -28.90 24.18
C THR A 62 -16.70 -27.88 25.17
N SER A 63 -16.39 -28.31 26.40
CA SER A 63 -15.82 -27.43 27.43
C SER A 63 -14.44 -26.87 27.05
N LEU A 64 -13.56 -27.71 26.49
CA LEU A 64 -12.25 -27.28 26.00
C LEU A 64 -12.36 -26.24 24.88
N THR A 65 -13.30 -26.46 23.95
CA THR A 65 -13.54 -25.55 22.82
C THR A 65 -13.98 -24.17 23.32
N ASP A 66 -14.85 -24.11 24.33
CA ASP A 66 -15.32 -22.85 24.90
C ASP A 66 -14.21 -22.09 25.65
N ILE A 67 -13.31 -22.79 26.34
CA ILE A 67 -12.14 -22.19 27.00
C ILE A 67 -11.20 -21.57 25.96
N VAL A 68 -10.88 -22.31 24.88
CA VAL A 68 -10.01 -21.79 23.81
C VAL A 68 -10.65 -20.58 23.14
N ARG A 69 -11.96 -20.63 22.88
CA ARG A 69 -12.73 -19.52 22.28
C ARG A 69 -12.67 -18.25 23.12
N THR A 70 -12.78 -18.38 24.44
CA THR A 70 -12.86 -17.24 25.35
C THR A 70 -11.49 -16.65 25.70
N ARG A 71 -10.41 -17.44 25.67
CA ARG A 71 -9.12 -17.02 26.23
C ARG A 71 -7.95 -16.94 25.26
N ARG A 72 -8.03 -17.48 24.03
CA ARG A 72 -6.97 -17.44 22.99
C ARG A 72 -5.58 -18.01 23.38
N VAL A 73 -5.31 -18.34 24.65
CA VAL A 73 -3.98 -18.73 25.15
C VAL A 73 -3.57 -20.18 24.87
N ALA A 74 -4.51 -21.10 24.63
CA ALA A 74 -4.23 -22.55 24.55
C ALA A 74 -4.34 -23.18 23.13
N MET A 75 -4.49 -22.37 22.08
CA MET A 75 -4.78 -22.86 20.72
C MET A 75 -3.74 -23.85 20.14
N PRO A 76 -2.41 -23.65 20.30
CA PRO A 76 -1.41 -24.55 19.70
C PRO A 76 -1.37 -25.96 20.31
N ARG A 77 -1.74 -26.14 21.59
CA ARG A 77 -1.70 -27.46 22.25
C ARG A 77 -2.93 -28.31 21.88
N LEU A 78 -4.08 -27.67 21.67
CA LEU A 78 -5.28 -28.37 21.21
C LEU A 78 -5.13 -28.91 19.77
N ASP A 79 -4.44 -28.16 18.90
CA ASP A 79 -4.14 -28.60 17.53
C ASP A 79 -3.27 -29.88 17.55
N ILE A 80 -2.27 -29.96 18.44
CA ILE A 80 -1.38 -31.12 18.55
C ILE A 80 -2.08 -32.35 19.16
N CYS A 81 -2.88 -32.16 20.22
CA CYS A 81 -3.60 -33.27 20.85
C CYS A 81 -4.72 -33.85 19.97
N MET A 82 -5.27 -33.05 19.05
CA MET A 82 -6.26 -33.51 18.06
C MET A 82 -5.62 -34.16 16.82
N LEU A 83 -4.31 -33.95 16.57
CA LEU A 83 -3.57 -34.45 15.41
C LEU A 83 -2.57 -35.58 15.75
N GLY A 84 -2.48 -35.98 17.02
CA GLY A 84 -1.51 -36.98 17.51
C GLY A 84 -1.67 -38.38 16.90
N GLU A 85 -0.52 -38.97 16.56
CA GLU A 85 -0.34 -40.22 15.81
C GLU A 85 -0.99 -41.46 16.48
N ARG A 86 -2.13 -41.89 15.93
CA ARG A 86 -2.51 -43.29 15.68
C ARG A 86 -3.89 -43.30 15.03
N ILE A 87 -3.95 -43.62 13.74
CA ILE A 87 -5.19 -44.02 13.06
C ILE A 87 -5.03 -45.50 12.76
N VAL A 88 -5.68 -46.36 13.53
CA VAL A 88 -5.56 -47.81 13.31
C VAL A 88 -6.92 -48.51 13.21
N ASP A 89 -8.06 -47.89 13.59
CA ASP A 89 -9.33 -48.64 13.57
C ASP A 89 -10.61 -47.93 13.11
N ARG A 90 -11.55 -48.73 12.62
CA ARG A 90 -12.84 -48.32 12.00
C ARG A 90 -13.77 -47.58 12.97
N GLU A 91 -13.59 -47.77 14.28
CA GLU A 91 -14.37 -47.10 15.33
C GLU A 91 -13.88 -45.67 15.62
N GLU A 92 -12.61 -45.34 15.33
CA GLU A 92 -12.07 -43.97 15.43
C GLU A 92 -12.62 -43.08 14.31
N LEU A 93 -12.95 -43.65 13.14
CA LEU A 93 -13.65 -42.95 12.07
C LEU A 93 -15.05 -42.50 12.52
N VAL A 94 -15.72 -43.27 13.38
CA VAL A 94 -17.05 -42.93 13.94
C VAL A 94 -16.94 -41.83 15.01
N LEU A 95 -15.83 -41.79 15.76
CA LEU A 95 -15.51 -40.69 16.68
C LEU A 95 -15.16 -39.41 15.92
N TRP A 96 -14.39 -39.48 14.84
CA TRP A 96 -14.12 -38.35 13.95
C TRP A 96 -15.38 -37.89 13.21
N LEU A 97 -16.22 -38.80 12.72
CA LEU A 97 -17.54 -38.47 12.19
C LEU A 97 -18.45 -37.89 13.26
N GLY A 98 -18.30 -38.28 14.53
CA GLY A 98 -19.00 -37.70 15.68
C GLY A 98 -18.53 -36.29 16.02
N VAL A 99 -17.22 -36.05 15.98
CA VAL A 99 -16.59 -34.72 16.10
C VAL A 99 -17.05 -33.86 14.93
N ILE A 100 -16.87 -34.29 13.69
CA ILE A 100 -17.36 -33.63 12.47
C ILE A 100 -18.89 -33.38 12.54
N ARG A 101 -19.70 -34.30 13.07
CA ARG A 101 -21.16 -34.11 13.22
C ARG A 101 -21.52 -33.14 14.34
N CYS A 102 -20.78 -33.11 15.44
CA CYS A 102 -20.92 -32.13 16.52
C CYS A 102 -20.50 -30.72 16.04
N LEU A 103 -19.49 -30.69 15.17
CA LEU A 103 -18.97 -29.52 14.46
C LEU A 103 -19.92 -29.03 13.34
N ILE A 104 -20.69 -29.93 12.69
CA ILE A 104 -21.74 -29.63 11.69
C ILE A 104 -23.02 -29.08 12.34
N VAL A 105 -23.38 -29.55 13.55
CA VAL A 105 -24.57 -29.07 14.28
C VAL A 105 -24.40 -27.63 14.78
N GLN A 106 -23.16 -27.18 15.02
CA GLN A 106 -22.86 -25.78 15.34
C GLN A 106 -22.63 -24.95 14.06
N LYS A 107 -23.74 -24.68 13.36
CA LYS A 107 -23.78 -23.77 12.20
C LYS A 107 -23.06 -22.45 12.54
N VAL A 108 -22.27 -21.97 11.57
CA VAL A 108 -21.76 -20.59 11.37
C VAL A 108 -20.25 -20.36 11.55
N ARG A 109 -19.45 -21.17 12.28
CA ARG A 109 -17.98 -20.88 12.40
C ARG A 109 -16.99 -22.00 12.08
N LEU A 110 -17.46 -23.18 11.66
CA LEU A 110 -16.60 -24.37 11.63
C LEU A 110 -16.41 -25.06 10.27
N VAL A 111 -16.82 -24.39 9.19
CA VAL A 111 -16.43 -24.73 7.81
C VAL A 111 -14.90 -24.71 7.67
N ASN A 112 -14.19 -23.82 8.37
CA ASN A 112 -12.73 -23.71 8.28
C ASN A 112 -11.99 -24.92 8.89
N VAL A 113 -12.48 -25.48 10.00
CA VAL A 113 -11.82 -26.61 10.70
C VAL A 113 -12.10 -27.93 9.99
N ILE A 114 -13.36 -28.16 9.59
CA ILE A 114 -13.73 -29.35 8.80
C ILE A 114 -12.89 -29.40 7.53
N ILE A 115 -12.63 -28.25 6.90
CA ILE A 115 -11.97 -28.24 5.60
C ILE A 115 -10.44 -28.14 5.71
N SER A 116 -9.87 -27.59 6.78
CA SER A 116 -8.45 -27.81 7.13
C SER A 116 -8.14 -29.28 7.39
N VAL A 117 -8.99 -29.99 8.14
CA VAL A 117 -8.88 -31.45 8.33
C VAL A 117 -9.00 -32.18 6.99
N PHE A 118 -9.88 -31.72 6.11
CA PHE A 118 -10.06 -32.28 4.76
C PHE A 118 -8.85 -32.08 3.84
N ILE A 119 -8.21 -30.90 3.91
CA ILE A 119 -6.97 -30.58 3.20
C ILE A 119 -5.83 -31.46 3.70
N CYS A 120 -5.71 -31.64 5.02
CA CYS A 120 -4.73 -32.55 5.60
C CYS A 120 -4.98 -33.99 5.11
N LEU A 121 -6.23 -34.47 5.12
CA LEU A 121 -6.59 -35.79 4.60
C LEU A 121 -6.29 -35.94 3.10
N TYR A 122 -6.52 -34.92 2.28
CA TYR A 122 -6.19 -34.93 0.85
C TYR A 122 -4.68 -34.97 0.60
N SER A 123 -3.91 -34.16 1.35
CA SER A 123 -2.44 -34.19 1.30
C SER A 123 -1.84 -35.53 1.73
N LEU A 124 -2.57 -36.27 2.58
CA LEU A 124 -2.21 -37.59 3.08
C LEU A 124 -2.75 -38.74 2.20
N MET A 125 -3.70 -38.49 1.30
CA MET A 125 -4.34 -39.50 0.46
C MET A 125 -4.56 -39.03 -0.99
N PRO A 126 -3.53 -39.08 -1.86
CA PRO A 126 -3.57 -38.60 -3.25
C PRO A 126 -4.33 -39.52 -4.22
N SER A 127 -5.43 -40.15 -3.79
CA SER A 127 -6.21 -41.02 -4.66
C SER A 127 -7.12 -40.19 -5.59
N SER A 128 -7.15 -40.55 -6.88
CA SER A 128 -7.98 -39.91 -7.89
C SER A 128 -9.48 -39.92 -7.54
N GLY A 129 -9.94 -40.94 -6.80
CA GLY A 129 -11.32 -41.03 -6.32
C GLY A 129 -11.70 -39.94 -5.31
N VAL A 130 -10.78 -39.54 -4.42
CA VAL A 130 -11.02 -38.45 -3.47
C VAL A 130 -11.04 -37.10 -4.20
N SER A 131 -10.13 -36.88 -5.16
CA SER A 131 -10.14 -35.68 -6.01
C SER A 131 -11.45 -35.54 -6.79
N LEU A 132 -11.90 -36.62 -7.45
CA LEU A 132 -13.14 -36.62 -8.22
C LEU A 132 -14.39 -36.44 -7.34
N ALA A 133 -14.44 -37.08 -6.16
CA ALA A 133 -15.52 -36.90 -5.20
C ALA A 133 -15.57 -35.46 -4.67
N LEU A 134 -14.41 -34.87 -4.39
CA LEU A 134 -14.26 -33.47 -4.00
C LEU A 134 -14.73 -32.53 -5.11
N GLN A 135 -14.30 -32.77 -6.34
CA GLN A 135 -14.70 -32.00 -7.52
C GLN A 135 -16.21 -32.10 -7.78
N THR A 136 -16.79 -33.30 -7.65
CA THR A 136 -18.23 -33.50 -7.86
C THR A 136 -19.05 -32.81 -6.76
N THR A 137 -18.57 -32.86 -5.53
CA THR A 137 -19.18 -32.14 -4.40
C THR A 137 -19.05 -30.62 -4.59
N PHE A 138 -17.89 -30.17 -5.10
CA PHE A 138 -17.59 -28.80 -5.49
C PHE A 138 -18.58 -28.26 -6.53
N THR A 139 -18.77 -28.95 -7.66
CA THR A 139 -19.68 -28.51 -8.73
C THR A 139 -21.13 -28.52 -8.27
N ARG A 140 -21.50 -29.44 -7.36
CA ARG A 140 -22.86 -29.52 -6.82
C ARG A 140 -23.17 -28.42 -5.80
N HIS A 141 -22.19 -27.96 -5.02
CA HIS A 141 -22.40 -26.94 -3.99
C HIS A 141 -22.22 -25.50 -4.48
N ILE A 142 -21.40 -25.25 -5.50
CA ILE A 142 -21.17 -23.88 -6.00
C ILE A 142 -22.46 -23.22 -6.50
N GLY A 143 -23.40 -24.00 -7.04
CA GLY A 143 -24.72 -23.51 -7.48
C GLY A 143 -25.73 -23.29 -6.35
N SER A 144 -25.43 -23.71 -5.11
CA SER A 144 -26.36 -23.63 -3.97
C SER A 144 -25.88 -22.73 -2.81
N ILE A 145 -24.68 -22.16 -2.95
CA ILE A 145 -23.96 -21.49 -1.86
C ILE A 145 -24.38 -20.02 -1.74
N SER A 146 -24.69 -19.60 -0.50
CA SER A 146 -24.90 -18.19 -0.16
C SER A 146 -23.58 -17.40 -0.32
N ARG A 147 -23.65 -16.09 -0.55
CA ARG A 147 -22.46 -15.23 -0.76
C ARG A 147 -21.42 -15.37 0.38
N GLU A 148 -21.83 -15.57 1.62
CA GLU A 148 -20.94 -15.73 2.78
C GLU A 148 -20.24 -17.10 2.82
N ASP A 149 -20.88 -18.16 2.34
CA ASP A 149 -20.30 -19.50 2.29
C ASP A 149 -19.24 -19.62 1.17
N SER A 150 -19.35 -18.76 0.14
CA SER A 150 -18.44 -18.73 -1.01
C SER A 150 -17.01 -18.29 -0.65
N GLU A 151 -16.83 -17.27 0.20
CA GLU A 151 -15.49 -16.77 0.59
C GLU A 151 -14.69 -17.83 1.34
N ARG A 152 -15.35 -18.53 2.26
CA ARG A 152 -14.73 -19.59 3.07
C ARG A 152 -14.32 -20.76 2.20
N PHE A 153 -15.20 -21.16 1.28
CA PHE A 153 -14.95 -22.17 0.25
C PHE A 153 -13.77 -21.80 -0.67
N TYR A 154 -13.66 -20.54 -1.08
CA TYR A 154 -12.55 -20.05 -1.90
C TYR A 154 -11.20 -20.17 -1.21
N ARG A 155 -11.09 -19.88 0.10
CA ARG A 155 -9.83 -20.11 0.84
C ARG A 155 -9.33 -21.55 0.76
N LEU A 156 -10.23 -22.52 0.57
CA LEU A 156 -9.93 -23.95 0.59
C LEU A 156 -9.54 -24.47 -0.79
N LEU A 157 -10.17 -23.96 -1.84
CA LEU A 157 -9.75 -24.21 -3.21
C LEU A 157 -8.36 -23.61 -3.49
N THR A 158 -7.99 -22.48 -2.86
CA THR A 158 -6.61 -21.97 -2.94
C THR A 158 -5.62 -23.00 -2.40
N VAL A 159 -5.94 -23.68 -1.30
CA VAL A 159 -5.08 -24.73 -0.75
C VAL A 159 -5.06 -25.98 -1.65
N PHE A 160 -6.18 -26.35 -2.27
CA PHE A 160 -6.24 -27.43 -3.26
C PHE A 160 -5.34 -27.15 -4.47
N ILE A 161 -5.41 -25.95 -5.06
CA ILE A 161 -4.60 -25.58 -6.22
C ILE A 161 -3.09 -25.54 -5.89
N ARG A 162 -2.71 -25.26 -4.63
CA ARG A 162 -1.31 -25.37 -4.18
C ARG A 162 -0.77 -26.81 -4.25
N THR A 163 -1.61 -27.85 -4.13
CA THR A 163 -1.19 -29.26 -4.03
C THR A 163 -0.96 -29.98 -5.37
N LYS A 164 -0.53 -29.26 -6.42
CA LYS A 164 -0.21 -29.73 -7.79
C LYS A 164 -1.38 -30.18 -8.68
N ALA A 165 -2.60 -30.34 -8.18
CA ALA A 165 -3.77 -30.59 -9.04
C ALA A 165 -3.99 -29.41 -10.01
N CYS A 166 -3.91 -29.67 -11.31
CA CYS A 166 -4.00 -28.66 -12.37
C CYS A 166 -5.47 -28.30 -12.66
N PRO A 167 -5.78 -27.05 -13.03
CA PRO A 167 -7.10 -26.66 -13.53
C PRO A 167 -7.57 -27.35 -14.81
N SER A 168 -6.75 -28.20 -15.45
CA SER A 168 -7.17 -28.95 -16.64
C SER A 168 -8.43 -29.81 -16.38
N GLU A 169 -8.68 -30.17 -15.13
CA GLU A 169 -9.89 -30.87 -14.71
C GLU A 169 -11.08 -29.95 -14.41
N ILE A 170 -10.89 -28.63 -14.29
CA ILE A 170 -11.98 -27.64 -14.11
C ILE A 170 -12.69 -27.43 -15.46
N SER A 171 -13.43 -28.44 -15.89
CA SER A 171 -14.31 -28.43 -17.07
C SER A 171 -15.73 -28.86 -16.67
N PRO A 172 -16.77 -28.48 -17.43
CA PRO A 172 -17.27 -27.12 -17.62
C PRO A 172 -18.11 -26.70 -16.40
N LEU A 173 -17.68 -25.65 -15.70
CA LEU A 173 -18.55 -25.01 -14.72
C LEU A 173 -19.65 -24.25 -15.48
N ARG A 174 -20.89 -24.27 -14.97
CA ARG A 174 -22.00 -23.51 -15.56
C ARG A 174 -21.65 -22.02 -15.68
N ASP A 175 -22.09 -21.39 -16.77
CA ASP A 175 -21.84 -19.98 -17.08
C ASP A 175 -22.22 -19.04 -15.91
N ASP A 176 -23.30 -19.35 -15.19
CA ASP A 176 -23.79 -18.57 -14.05
C ASP A 176 -22.77 -18.44 -12.89
N CYS A 177 -21.81 -19.37 -12.78
CA CYS A 177 -20.80 -19.36 -11.72
C CYS A 177 -19.47 -18.72 -12.15
N MET A 178 -19.30 -18.39 -13.43
CA MET A 178 -18.02 -17.92 -13.99
C MET A 178 -17.42 -16.72 -13.26
N PRO A 179 -18.16 -15.64 -12.93
CA PRO A 179 -17.57 -14.47 -12.28
C PRO A 179 -16.91 -14.82 -10.93
N HIS A 180 -17.54 -15.70 -10.15
CA HIS A 180 -17.03 -16.07 -8.83
C HIS A 180 -15.82 -17.01 -8.94
N VAL A 181 -15.84 -17.95 -9.90
CA VAL A 181 -14.71 -18.83 -10.20
C VAL A 181 -13.51 -18.00 -10.65
N LEU A 182 -13.72 -17.01 -11.51
CA LEU A 182 -12.65 -16.11 -11.96
C LEU A 182 -12.08 -15.26 -10.82
N GLN A 183 -12.93 -14.65 -9.99
CA GLN A 183 -12.47 -13.91 -8.80
C GLN A 183 -11.58 -14.77 -7.92
N PHE A 184 -11.97 -16.03 -7.74
CA PHE A 184 -11.21 -16.99 -6.97
C PHE A 184 -9.86 -17.36 -7.60
N LEU A 185 -9.84 -17.67 -8.90
CA LEU A 185 -8.61 -17.99 -9.62
C LEU A 185 -7.64 -16.81 -9.59
N ILE A 186 -8.16 -15.59 -9.75
CA ILE A 186 -7.40 -14.35 -9.66
C ILE A 186 -6.82 -14.17 -8.26
N ALA A 187 -7.64 -14.28 -7.21
CA ALA A 187 -7.17 -14.17 -5.82
C ALA A 187 -6.12 -15.24 -5.49
N SER A 188 -6.27 -16.45 -6.05
CA SER A 188 -5.29 -17.53 -5.89
C SER A 188 -3.98 -17.23 -6.61
N ALA A 189 -4.02 -16.67 -7.83
CA ALA A 189 -2.85 -16.22 -8.56
C ALA A 189 -2.14 -15.06 -7.83
N GLU A 190 -2.91 -14.10 -7.31
CA GLU A 190 -2.39 -12.96 -6.54
C GLU A 190 -1.69 -13.40 -5.26
N THR A 191 -2.20 -14.45 -4.60
CA THR A 191 -1.59 -15.01 -3.38
C THR A 191 -0.43 -15.98 -3.69
N HIS A 192 -0.42 -16.59 -4.87
CA HIS A 192 0.57 -17.59 -5.31
C HIS A 192 1.04 -17.29 -6.72
N SER A 193 2.10 -16.49 -6.83
CA SER A 193 2.71 -16.11 -8.12
C SER A 193 3.05 -17.32 -9.02
N MET A 194 3.43 -18.46 -8.44
CA MET A 194 3.69 -19.71 -9.18
C MET A 194 2.47 -20.24 -9.96
N LEU A 195 1.26 -19.84 -9.60
CA LEU A 195 0.04 -20.22 -10.32
C LEU A 195 -0.23 -19.33 -11.53
N SER A 196 0.33 -18.12 -11.57
CA SER A 196 0.06 -17.15 -12.65
C SER A 196 0.38 -17.72 -14.02
N SER A 197 1.55 -18.36 -14.20
CA SER A 197 1.90 -18.99 -15.48
C SER A 197 0.92 -20.11 -15.85
N ARG A 198 0.55 -20.98 -14.92
CA ARG A 198 -0.39 -22.10 -15.21
C ARG A 198 -1.78 -21.60 -15.58
N LEU A 199 -2.29 -20.62 -14.83
CA LEU A 199 -3.60 -20.03 -15.06
C LEU A 199 -3.62 -19.20 -16.36
N PHE A 200 -2.51 -18.57 -16.70
CA PHE A 200 -2.32 -17.92 -18.00
C PHE A 200 -2.45 -18.92 -19.16
N HIS A 201 -1.74 -20.05 -19.14
CA HIS A 201 -1.85 -21.05 -20.21
C HIS A 201 -3.28 -21.60 -20.35
N TRP A 202 -3.95 -21.88 -19.23
CA TRP A 202 -5.36 -22.28 -19.25
C TRP A 202 -6.25 -21.19 -19.86
N ALA A 203 -6.06 -19.94 -19.45
CA ALA A 203 -6.84 -18.83 -19.95
C ALA A 203 -6.57 -18.57 -21.44
N ALA A 204 -5.31 -18.66 -21.89
CA ALA A 204 -4.90 -18.52 -23.28
C ALA A 204 -5.54 -19.59 -24.17
N ASN A 205 -5.59 -20.85 -23.71
CA ASN A 205 -6.30 -21.92 -24.42
C ASN A 205 -7.80 -21.61 -24.55
N LYS A 206 -8.43 -21.12 -23.47
CA LYS A 206 -9.84 -20.70 -23.49
C LYS A 206 -10.09 -19.51 -24.40
N LEU A 207 -9.13 -18.59 -24.51
CA LEU A 207 -9.19 -17.48 -25.46
C LEU A 207 -9.09 -17.96 -26.91
N ALA A 208 -8.24 -18.96 -27.17
CA ALA A 208 -8.07 -19.57 -28.49
C ALA A 208 -9.33 -20.34 -28.97
N GLU A 209 -10.20 -20.76 -28.06
CA GLU A 209 -11.51 -21.37 -28.40
C GLU A 209 -12.49 -20.37 -29.04
N GLY A 210 -12.17 -19.06 -29.10
CA GLY A 210 -12.97 -18.05 -29.77
C GLY A 210 -14.21 -17.60 -28.97
N VAL A 211 -14.21 -17.83 -27.66
CA VAL A 211 -15.26 -17.38 -26.74
C VAL A 211 -15.27 -15.86 -26.65
N ASP A 212 -16.45 -15.25 -26.69
CA ASP A 212 -16.62 -13.81 -26.45
C ASP A 212 -16.54 -13.52 -24.94
N PHE A 213 -15.63 -12.63 -24.55
CA PHE A 213 -15.42 -12.23 -23.16
C PHE A 213 -15.86 -10.79 -22.87
N SER A 214 -16.68 -10.17 -23.73
CA SER A 214 -17.19 -8.81 -23.54
C SER A 214 -17.78 -8.57 -22.15
N ASP A 215 -18.53 -9.55 -21.63
CA ASP A 215 -19.24 -9.44 -20.35
C ASP A 215 -18.37 -9.87 -19.15
N THR A 216 -17.16 -10.38 -19.40
CA THR A 216 -16.30 -11.03 -18.40
C THR A 216 -14.92 -10.41 -18.32
N THR A 217 -14.84 -9.09 -18.11
CA THR A 217 -13.56 -8.34 -18.03
C THR A 217 -12.61 -8.83 -16.93
N LEU A 218 -13.12 -9.57 -15.93
CA LEU A 218 -12.27 -10.19 -14.91
C LEU A 218 -11.31 -11.22 -15.51
N PHE A 219 -11.70 -11.89 -16.60
CA PHE A 219 -10.87 -12.86 -17.29
C PHE A 219 -9.55 -12.24 -17.79
N ALA A 220 -9.58 -10.94 -18.14
CA ALA A 220 -8.38 -10.20 -18.54
C ALA A 220 -7.28 -10.20 -17.46
N ARG A 221 -7.62 -10.34 -16.18
CA ARG A 221 -6.62 -10.43 -15.09
C ARG A 221 -5.83 -11.73 -15.10
N LEU A 222 -6.39 -12.80 -15.69
CA LEU A 222 -5.70 -14.08 -15.85
C LEU A 222 -4.89 -14.12 -17.15
N ILE A 223 -5.47 -13.62 -18.25
CA ILE A 223 -4.80 -13.54 -19.56
C ILE A 223 -3.60 -12.60 -19.52
N TYR A 224 -3.73 -11.47 -18.81
CA TYR A 224 -2.66 -10.49 -18.69
C TYR A 224 -2.05 -10.52 -17.30
N ALA A 225 -1.87 -11.70 -16.70
CA ALA A 225 -1.27 -11.83 -15.38
C ALA A 225 0.15 -11.22 -15.34
N PRO A 226 0.62 -10.71 -14.19
CA PRO A 226 1.98 -10.17 -14.08
C PRO A 226 3.03 -11.25 -14.34
N GLY A 227 4.10 -10.87 -15.05
CA GLY A 227 5.27 -11.72 -15.31
C GLY A 227 5.09 -12.80 -16.39
N VAL A 228 3.91 -12.92 -17.00
CA VAL A 228 3.69 -13.85 -18.13
C VAL A 228 4.12 -13.20 -19.44
N LYS A 229 4.56 -13.98 -20.43
CA LYS A 229 4.81 -13.45 -21.77
C LYS A 229 3.54 -13.55 -22.60
N THR A 230 3.24 -12.52 -23.38
CA THR A 230 2.02 -12.48 -24.22
C THR A 230 2.24 -13.05 -25.62
N ASP A 231 3.44 -13.56 -25.90
CA ASP A 231 3.84 -14.12 -27.19
C ASP A 231 3.00 -15.34 -27.61
N ASP A 232 2.45 -16.08 -26.63
CA ASP A 232 1.61 -17.26 -26.85
C ASP A 232 0.15 -16.91 -27.20
N LEU A 233 -0.23 -15.62 -27.13
CA LEU A 233 -1.59 -15.18 -27.45
C LEU A 233 -1.73 -14.90 -28.95
N PRO A 234 -2.95 -15.03 -29.51
CA PRO A 234 -3.22 -14.60 -30.88
C PRO A 234 -2.81 -13.13 -31.13
N ALA A 235 -2.32 -12.81 -32.34
CA ALA A 235 -1.81 -11.48 -32.67
C ALA A 235 -2.79 -10.32 -32.42
N VAL A 236 -4.10 -10.59 -32.43
CA VAL A 236 -5.15 -9.60 -32.19
C VAL A 236 -6.10 -10.08 -31.08
N HIS A 237 -5.55 -10.74 -30.06
CA HIS A 237 -6.29 -11.33 -28.95
C HIS A 237 -7.14 -10.30 -28.17
N TRP A 238 -6.81 -9.00 -28.22
CA TRP A 238 -7.64 -7.94 -27.65
C TRP A 238 -8.98 -7.72 -28.36
N ASN A 239 -9.22 -8.31 -29.54
CA ASN A 239 -10.54 -8.25 -30.18
C ASN A 239 -11.58 -9.12 -29.46
N ALA A 240 -11.16 -10.08 -28.63
CA ALA A 240 -12.06 -10.98 -27.90
C ALA A 240 -12.87 -10.29 -26.78
N TRP A 241 -12.58 -9.01 -26.50
CA TRP A 241 -13.25 -8.22 -25.46
C TRP A 241 -14.41 -7.36 -26.01
N GLY A 242 -14.77 -7.52 -27.29
CA GLY A 242 -15.86 -6.79 -27.93
C GLY A 242 -15.51 -5.36 -28.36
N ALA A 243 -16.53 -4.60 -28.78
CA ALA A 243 -16.38 -3.24 -29.33
C ALA A 243 -16.65 -2.10 -28.33
N ASP A 244 -17.18 -2.44 -27.15
CA ASP A 244 -17.53 -1.49 -26.10
C ASP A 244 -16.27 -0.77 -25.57
N ALA A 245 -16.32 0.57 -25.60
CA ALA A 245 -15.17 1.39 -25.27
C ALA A 245 -14.78 1.26 -23.78
N TRP A 246 -15.77 1.13 -22.89
CA TRP A 246 -15.51 1.00 -21.45
C TRP A 246 -14.86 -0.35 -21.11
N THR A 247 -15.34 -1.42 -21.70
CA THR A 247 -14.78 -2.77 -21.58
C THR A 247 -13.34 -2.81 -22.06
N MET A 248 -13.07 -2.29 -23.27
CA MET A 248 -11.71 -2.17 -23.81
C MET A 248 -10.81 -1.33 -22.90
N TYR A 249 -11.31 -0.21 -22.36
CA TYR A 249 -10.55 0.62 -21.42
C TYR A 249 -10.20 -0.16 -20.13
N ARG A 250 -11.13 -0.93 -19.57
CA ARG A 250 -10.89 -1.76 -18.38
C ARG A 250 -9.86 -2.85 -18.64
N VAL A 251 -9.84 -3.41 -19.85
CA VAL A 251 -8.83 -4.38 -20.28
C VAL A 251 -7.47 -3.71 -20.41
N ALA A 252 -7.37 -2.59 -21.12
CA ALA A 252 -6.13 -1.82 -21.23
C ALA A 252 -5.58 -1.45 -19.84
N ARG A 253 -6.44 -0.93 -18.95
CA ARG A 253 -6.08 -0.68 -17.56
C ARG A 253 -5.53 -1.92 -16.86
N THR A 254 -6.16 -3.09 -17.05
CA THR A 254 -5.69 -4.34 -16.44
C THR A 254 -4.32 -4.75 -16.99
N ALA A 255 -4.10 -4.62 -18.29
CA ALA A 255 -2.82 -4.84 -18.93
C ALA A 255 -1.74 -3.89 -18.36
N MET A 256 -2.01 -2.58 -18.26
CA MET A 256 -1.08 -1.61 -17.68
C MET A 256 -0.76 -1.90 -16.21
N ARG A 257 -1.76 -2.31 -15.42
CA ARG A 257 -1.56 -2.69 -14.01
C ARG A 257 -0.65 -3.91 -13.85
N ASN A 258 -0.60 -4.78 -14.86
CA ASN A 258 0.15 -6.03 -14.83
C ASN A 258 1.40 -5.99 -15.72
N GLY A 259 1.82 -4.81 -16.18
CA GLY A 259 3.08 -4.61 -16.90
C GLY A 259 3.03 -4.81 -18.41
N HIS A 260 1.86 -5.04 -18.99
CA HIS A 260 1.65 -5.28 -20.43
C HIS A 260 1.36 -3.98 -21.20
N LEU A 261 2.25 -3.00 -21.07
CA LEU A 261 2.06 -1.66 -21.61
C LEU A 261 2.05 -1.63 -23.14
N LYS A 262 3.17 -2.01 -23.76
CA LYS A 262 3.37 -1.88 -25.21
C LYS A 262 2.64 -2.96 -26.03
N SER A 263 2.66 -4.20 -25.57
CA SER A 263 2.11 -5.34 -26.33
C SER A 263 0.58 -5.45 -26.30
N VAL A 264 -0.07 -4.89 -25.28
CA VAL A 264 -1.52 -5.04 -25.08
C VAL A 264 -2.22 -3.70 -24.87
N ALA A 265 -1.79 -2.89 -23.89
CA ALA A 265 -2.51 -1.67 -23.56
C ALA A 265 -2.44 -0.62 -24.68
N LEU A 266 -1.27 -0.43 -25.29
CA LEU A 266 -1.05 0.57 -26.34
C LEU A 266 -2.00 0.38 -27.55
N PRO A 267 -2.08 -0.80 -28.21
CA PRO A 267 -3.01 -1.01 -29.31
C PRO A 267 -4.48 -0.77 -28.95
N ILE A 268 -4.87 -1.04 -27.69
CA ILE A 268 -6.23 -0.79 -27.23
C ILE A 268 -6.47 0.72 -27.05
N LEU A 269 -5.52 1.42 -26.44
CA LEU A 269 -5.62 2.87 -26.18
C LEU A 269 -5.66 3.67 -27.49
N GLU A 270 -4.88 3.29 -28.51
CA GLU A 270 -4.93 3.90 -29.84
C GLU A 270 -6.32 3.81 -30.47
N LYS A 271 -6.99 2.65 -30.33
CA LYS A 271 -8.38 2.48 -30.80
C LYS A 271 -9.37 3.32 -30.00
N LEU A 272 -9.15 3.49 -28.69
CA LEU A 272 -10.03 4.22 -27.79
C LEU A 272 -9.92 5.73 -27.93
N GLU A 273 -8.72 6.25 -28.21
CA GLU A 273 -8.46 7.69 -28.35
C GLU A 273 -9.38 8.34 -29.40
N HIS A 274 -9.60 7.65 -30.52
CA HIS A 274 -10.51 8.10 -31.59
C HIS A 274 -12.00 8.06 -31.19
N LYS A 275 -12.35 7.33 -30.14
CA LYS A 275 -13.72 7.19 -29.61
C LYS A 275 -13.98 8.10 -28.39
N ALA A 276 -13.01 8.94 -27.99
CA ALA A 276 -13.14 9.80 -26.82
C ALA A 276 -14.26 10.85 -27.00
N VAL A 277 -15.21 10.87 -26.06
CA VAL A 277 -16.41 11.72 -26.10
C VAL A 277 -16.10 13.19 -25.78
N CYS A 278 -15.16 13.46 -24.88
CA CYS A 278 -14.74 14.81 -24.49
C CYS A 278 -13.23 15.00 -24.60
N ALA A 279 -12.78 16.25 -24.58
CA ALA A 279 -11.38 16.62 -24.68
C ALA A 279 -10.56 15.99 -23.55
N GLU A 280 -11.15 15.84 -22.37
CA GLU A 280 -10.40 15.48 -21.18
C GLU A 280 -10.26 13.96 -21.05
N ASN A 281 -11.25 13.20 -21.54
CA ASN A 281 -11.06 11.78 -21.82
C ASN A 281 -9.97 11.57 -22.87
N ARG A 282 -9.89 12.44 -23.89
CA ARG A 282 -8.83 12.35 -24.91
C ARG A 282 -7.45 12.66 -24.32
N LEU A 283 -7.32 13.69 -23.49
CA LEU A 283 -6.08 14.01 -22.76
C LEU A 283 -5.68 12.84 -21.86
N TRP A 284 -6.60 12.28 -21.09
CA TRP A 284 -6.33 11.11 -20.26
C TRP A 284 -5.87 9.90 -21.08
N LEU A 285 -6.55 9.56 -22.17
CA LEU A 285 -6.14 8.45 -23.03
C LEU A 285 -4.78 8.73 -23.70
N SER A 286 -4.52 9.97 -24.11
CA SER A 286 -3.24 10.39 -24.67
C SER A 286 -2.11 10.25 -23.67
N SER A 287 -2.30 10.61 -22.39
CA SER A 287 -1.26 10.44 -21.37
C SER A 287 -0.96 8.96 -21.12
N LEU A 288 -1.99 8.10 -21.04
CA LEU A 288 -1.82 6.65 -20.92
C LEU A 288 -1.08 6.04 -22.11
N LYS A 289 -1.38 6.51 -23.33
CA LYS A 289 -0.69 6.09 -24.57
C LYS A 289 0.78 6.48 -24.53
N SER A 290 1.11 7.72 -24.18
CA SER A 290 2.48 8.17 -24.01
C SER A 290 3.23 7.35 -22.96
N ILE A 291 2.60 7.04 -21.81
CA ILE A 291 3.19 6.13 -20.80
C ILE A 291 3.48 4.75 -21.39
N CYS A 292 2.58 4.19 -22.21
CA CYS A 292 2.82 2.90 -22.84
C CYS A 292 3.93 2.91 -23.89
N MET A 293 4.15 4.04 -24.57
CA MET A 293 5.27 4.23 -25.50
C MET A 293 6.61 4.43 -24.78
N ALA A 294 6.58 4.81 -23.51
CA ALA A 294 7.78 5.09 -22.70
C ALA A 294 8.44 3.86 -22.07
N THR A 295 8.10 2.65 -22.52
CA THR A 295 8.74 1.40 -22.05
C THR A 295 10.19 1.33 -22.51
N VAL A 296 11.11 1.11 -21.58
CA VAL A 296 12.53 0.90 -21.85
C VAL A 296 12.79 -0.61 -21.88
N GLU A 297 13.25 -1.14 -23.01
CA GLU A 297 13.53 -2.58 -23.16
C GLU A 297 15.00 -2.88 -22.89
N GLU A 298 15.89 -1.94 -23.22
CA GLU A 298 17.33 -2.03 -23.00
C GLU A 298 17.90 -0.72 -22.42
N LEU A 299 18.95 -0.82 -21.61
CA LEU A 299 19.57 0.36 -20.99
C LEU A 299 20.50 1.10 -21.97
N LYS A 300 19.91 1.67 -23.02
CA LYS A 300 20.58 2.46 -24.06
C LYS A 300 20.17 3.93 -24.00
N LEU A 301 21.06 4.79 -24.50
CA LEU A 301 20.86 6.25 -24.41
C LEU A 301 19.64 6.71 -25.22
N ASP A 302 19.50 6.22 -26.46
CA ASP A 302 18.40 6.53 -27.36
C ASP A 302 17.05 6.02 -26.84
N GLU A 303 17.01 4.81 -26.30
CA GLU A 303 15.80 4.26 -25.67
C GLU A 303 15.36 5.07 -24.44
N ILE A 304 16.31 5.45 -23.57
CA ILE A 304 16.00 6.29 -22.41
C ILE A 304 15.56 7.69 -22.83
N GLU A 305 16.20 8.30 -23.83
CA GLU A 305 15.79 9.62 -24.35
C GLU A 305 14.38 9.57 -24.96
N HIS A 306 14.06 8.51 -25.71
CA HIS A 306 12.72 8.29 -26.24
C HIS A 306 11.69 8.12 -25.11
N ALA A 307 12.01 7.33 -24.07
CA ALA A 307 11.13 7.15 -22.93
C ALA A 307 10.90 8.45 -22.15
N ILE A 308 11.95 9.25 -21.91
CA ILE A 308 11.84 10.55 -21.24
C ILE A 308 10.91 11.48 -22.02
N ALA A 309 11.09 11.59 -23.35
CA ALA A 309 10.24 12.45 -24.17
C ALA A 309 8.75 12.06 -24.12
N ASN A 310 8.46 10.76 -24.12
CA ASN A 310 7.09 10.28 -23.96
C ASN A 310 6.54 10.54 -22.54
N TYR A 311 7.36 10.41 -21.50
CA TYR A 311 6.95 10.77 -20.15
C TYR A 311 6.76 12.28 -19.97
N ASP A 312 7.59 13.13 -20.57
CA ASP A 312 7.40 14.59 -20.60
C ASP A 312 6.01 14.90 -21.22
N GLN A 313 5.67 14.29 -22.34
CA GLN A 313 4.36 14.45 -22.96
C GLN A 313 3.21 13.99 -22.05
N ALA A 314 3.38 12.86 -21.34
CA ALA A 314 2.39 12.37 -20.39
C ALA A 314 2.20 13.32 -19.20
N VAL A 315 3.29 13.85 -18.63
CA VAL A 315 3.26 14.84 -17.53
C VAL A 315 2.54 16.10 -17.99
N CYS A 316 2.93 16.71 -19.11
CA CYS A 316 2.26 17.91 -19.61
C CYS A 316 0.75 17.71 -19.80
N THR A 317 0.36 16.54 -20.32
CA THR A 317 -1.05 16.20 -20.54
C THR A 317 -1.81 16.04 -19.21
N LEU A 318 -1.17 15.45 -18.19
CA LEU A 318 -1.74 15.32 -16.84
C LEU A 318 -1.80 16.66 -16.11
N GLU A 319 -0.81 17.53 -16.26
CA GLU A 319 -0.81 18.90 -15.73
C GLU A 319 -1.97 19.72 -16.30
N MET A 320 -2.26 19.57 -17.61
CA MET A 320 -3.44 20.20 -18.22
C MET A 320 -4.75 19.72 -17.60
N LEU A 321 -4.85 18.45 -17.21
CA LEU A 321 -6.01 17.92 -16.49
C LEU A 321 -6.08 18.46 -15.05
N LEU A 322 -4.92 18.62 -14.39
CA LEU A 322 -4.80 19.14 -13.03
C LEU A 322 -5.09 20.63 -12.90
N ALA A 323 -4.90 21.40 -13.97
CA ALA A 323 -5.23 22.82 -14.00
C ALA A 323 -6.69 23.09 -13.61
N LYS A 324 -7.58 22.11 -13.80
CA LYS A 324 -8.96 22.13 -13.28
C LYS A 324 -8.98 21.63 -11.84
N LYS A 325 -9.24 22.54 -10.89
CA LYS A 325 -9.33 22.23 -9.45
C LYS A 325 -10.30 21.08 -9.13
N THR A 326 -11.38 20.95 -9.90
CA THR A 326 -12.37 19.88 -9.78
C THR A 326 -11.78 18.48 -9.99
N TRP A 327 -10.68 18.35 -10.72
CA TRP A 327 -10.08 17.05 -11.05
C TRP A 327 -8.71 16.83 -10.45
N TRP A 328 -8.25 17.78 -9.62
CA TRP A 328 -6.98 17.66 -8.94
C TRP A 328 -6.87 16.31 -8.22
N HIS A 329 -7.91 15.94 -7.47
CA HIS A 329 -7.95 14.67 -6.73
C HIS A 329 -7.92 13.44 -7.65
N CYS A 330 -8.39 13.52 -8.90
CA CYS A 330 -8.38 12.40 -9.83
C CYS A 330 -6.98 12.09 -10.40
N PHE A 331 -6.18 13.13 -10.68
CA PHE A 331 -4.98 12.99 -11.50
C PHE A 331 -3.66 13.31 -10.79
N TRP A 332 -3.68 13.86 -9.56
CA TRP A 332 -2.45 14.33 -8.89
C TRP A 332 -1.45 13.19 -8.70
N PHE A 333 -1.96 12.03 -8.27
CA PHE A 333 -1.12 10.87 -8.05
C PHE A 333 -0.53 10.36 -9.38
N ALA A 334 -1.34 10.33 -10.45
CA ALA A 334 -0.88 9.88 -11.75
C ALA A 334 0.23 10.79 -12.30
N GLU A 335 0.06 12.11 -12.21
CA GLU A 335 1.09 13.09 -12.59
C GLU A 335 2.39 12.87 -11.81
N ARG A 336 2.31 12.86 -10.47
CA ARG A 336 3.49 12.73 -9.62
C ARG A 336 4.19 11.39 -9.78
N TYR A 337 3.43 10.31 -9.94
CA TYR A 337 3.98 8.98 -10.20
C TYR A 337 4.80 9.00 -11.49
N VAL A 338 4.25 9.58 -12.57
CA VAL A 338 4.93 9.68 -13.86
C VAL A 338 6.16 10.59 -13.76
N ASP A 339 6.08 11.73 -13.06
CA ASP A 339 7.25 12.60 -12.84
C ASP A 339 8.38 11.89 -12.08
N CYS A 340 8.06 11.03 -11.11
CA CYS A 340 9.07 10.25 -10.38
C CYS A 340 9.77 9.24 -11.31
N VAL A 341 9.03 8.53 -12.16
CA VAL A 341 9.61 7.62 -13.17
C VAL A 341 10.50 8.38 -14.15
N ARG A 342 9.99 9.47 -14.72
CA ARG A 342 10.70 10.36 -15.64
C ARG A 342 12.00 10.94 -15.03
N SER A 343 11.93 11.37 -13.77
CA SER A 343 13.10 11.90 -13.03
C SER A 343 14.16 10.82 -12.87
N THR A 344 13.76 9.60 -12.51
CA THR A 344 14.67 8.45 -12.36
C THR A 344 15.39 8.14 -13.68
N LEU A 345 14.64 8.08 -14.80
CA LEU A 345 15.22 7.88 -16.13
C LEU A 345 16.16 9.02 -16.55
N SER A 346 15.85 10.25 -16.19
CA SER A 346 16.70 11.42 -16.46
C SER A 346 18.07 11.31 -15.77
N VAL A 347 18.12 10.74 -14.57
CA VAL A 347 19.39 10.45 -13.88
C VAL A 347 20.13 9.31 -14.57
N LEU A 348 19.44 8.24 -14.98
CA LEU A 348 20.06 7.12 -15.70
C LEU A 348 20.63 7.52 -17.05
N ARG A 349 19.95 8.42 -17.77
CA ARG A 349 20.50 9.08 -18.97
C ARG A 349 21.84 9.73 -18.67
N ARG A 350 21.92 10.51 -17.58
CA ARG A 350 23.16 11.17 -17.14
C ARG A 350 24.24 10.15 -16.78
N VAL A 351 23.87 9.07 -16.08
CA VAL A 351 24.78 7.97 -15.74
C VAL A 351 25.38 7.32 -16.99
N LEU A 352 24.58 7.04 -18.02
CA LEU A 352 25.08 6.49 -19.29
C LEU A 352 26.03 7.45 -20.01
N VAL A 353 25.70 8.74 -20.02
CA VAL A 353 26.58 9.78 -20.58
C VAL A 353 27.90 9.84 -19.81
N THR A 354 27.86 9.87 -18.47
CA THR A 354 29.05 9.89 -17.62
C THR A 354 29.90 8.63 -17.74
N LYS A 355 29.27 7.45 -17.90
CA LYS A 355 29.97 6.20 -18.24
C LYS A 355 30.79 6.36 -19.53
N ASN A 356 30.16 6.84 -20.60
CA ASN A 356 30.82 7.00 -21.89
C ASN A 356 32.00 7.99 -21.81
N PHE A 357 31.85 9.09 -21.05
CA PHE A 357 32.95 10.03 -20.82
C PHE A 357 34.08 9.44 -19.98
N THR A 358 33.76 8.68 -18.92
CA THR A 358 34.76 8.04 -18.05
C THR A 358 35.66 7.07 -18.81
N LEU A 359 35.12 6.44 -19.86
CA LEU A 359 35.86 5.52 -20.73
C LEU A 359 36.63 6.22 -21.86
N SER A 360 36.35 7.50 -22.12
CA SER A 360 37.04 8.28 -23.14
C SER A 360 38.33 8.91 -22.59
N SER A 361 39.38 9.01 -23.41
CA SER A 361 40.67 9.62 -23.02
C SER A 361 40.65 11.15 -22.96
N PHE A 362 39.54 11.79 -23.30
CA PHE A 362 39.41 13.25 -23.45
C PHE A 362 38.52 13.82 -22.34
N VAL A 363 39.06 14.02 -21.15
CA VAL A 363 38.23 14.46 -20.01
C VAL A 363 38.74 15.77 -19.39
N ILE A 364 37.92 16.83 -19.53
CA ILE A 364 38.14 18.21 -19.04
C ILE A 364 37.77 18.40 -17.55
N ARG A 365 37.02 17.46 -16.93
CA ARG A 365 36.62 17.48 -15.50
C ARG A 365 36.80 16.12 -14.85
N SER A 366 37.19 16.04 -13.57
CA SER A 366 37.36 14.75 -12.90
C SER A 366 36.09 13.88 -13.00
N PRO A 367 36.17 12.63 -13.52
CA PRO A 367 35.02 11.72 -13.63
C PRO A 367 34.27 11.56 -12.30
N SER A 368 35.01 11.56 -11.18
CA SER A 368 34.46 11.46 -9.83
C SER A 368 33.39 12.52 -9.52
N GLN A 369 33.56 13.77 -9.99
CA GLN A 369 32.59 14.83 -9.73
C GLN A 369 31.28 14.61 -10.49
N GLN A 370 31.35 14.09 -11.72
CA GLN A 370 30.15 13.80 -12.51
C GLN A 370 29.35 12.64 -11.90
N TRP A 371 30.04 11.58 -11.47
CA TRP A 371 29.42 10.46 -10.76
C TRP A 371 28.80 10.90 -9.43
N LYS A 372 29.45 11.81 -8.69
CA LYS A 372 28.90 12.41 -7.46
C LYS A 372 27.62 13.19 -7.73
N THR A 373 27.57 13.95 -8.83
CA THR A 373 26.32 14.61 -9.25
C THR A 373 25.23 13.60 -9.60
N CYS A 374 25.56 12.49 -10.26
CA CYS A 374 24.58 11.43 -10.52
C CYS A 374 24.03 10.83 -9.22
N ALA A 375 24.89 10.59 -8.23
CA ALA A 375 24.49 10.09 -6.92
C ALA A 375 23.55 11.06 -6.20
N THR A 376 23.89 12.35 -6.13
CA THR A 376 23.03 13.38 -5.53
C THR A 376 21.66 13.44 -6.22
N ASN A 377 21.64 13.45 -7.55
CA ASN A 377 20.37 13.49 -8.29
C ASN A 377 19.54 12.21 -8.09
N MET A 378 20.16 11.04 -7.92
CA MET A 378 19.44 9.79 -7.60
C MET A 378 18.86 9.83 -6.18
N MET A 379 19.57 10.44 -5.23
CA MET A 379 19.05 10.68 -3.88
C MET A 379 17.84 11.62 -3.92
N GLU A 380 17.86 12.66 -4.74
CA GLU A 380 16.68 13.52 -4.96
C GLU A 380 15.51 12.74 -5.56
N CYS A 381 15.76 11.76 -6.44
CA CYS A 381 14.72 10.87 -6.96
C CYS A 381 14.14 9.97 -5.86
N TYR A 382 14.97 9.43 -4.97
CA TYR A 382 14.51 8.71 -3.78
C TYR A 382 13.58 9.59 -2.93
N GLU A 383 13.99 10.83 -2.64
CA GLU A 383 13.18 11.76 -1.83
C GLU A 383 11.85 12.09 -2.51
N LYS A 384 11.83 12.23 -3.84
CA LYS A 384 10.58 12.40 -4.61
C LYS A 384 9.63 11.21 -4.46
N TRP A 385 10.14 9.98 -4.64
CA TRP A 385 9.35 8.76 -4.46
C TRP A 385 8.82 8.63 -3.02
N HIS A 386 9.68 8.89 -2.04
CA HIS A 386 9.34 8.81 -0.63
C HIS A 386 8.30 9.88 -0.25
N TYR A 387 8.43 11.10 -0.78
CA TYR A 387 7.44 12.15 -0.61
C TYR A 387 6.09 11.77 -1.22
N LEU A 388 6.07 11.24 -2.45
CA LEU A 388 4.84 10.73 -3.09
C LEU A 388 4.19 9.65 -2.22
N LEU A 389 4.97 8.67 -1.76
CA LEU A 389 4.50 7.64 -0.85
C LEU A 389 3.82 8.23 0.40
N ARG A 390 4.44 9.22 1.04
CA ARG A 390 3.90 9.88 2.24
C ARG A 390 2.60 10.64 1.97
N GLN A 391 2.29 11.00 0.73
CA GLN A 391 1.02 11.62 0.34
C GLN A 391 -0.08 10.59 0.02
N CYS A 392 0.24 9.30 -0.04
CA CYS A 392 -0.67 8.26 -0.49
C CYS A 392 -1.44 7.56 0.64
N TYR A 393 -1.82 8.26 1.72
CA TYR A 393 -2.49 7.64 2.87
C TYR A 393 -3.72 6.80 2.49
N ASP A 394 -4.50 7.26 1.52
CA ASP A 394 -5.72 6.58 1.05
C ASP A 394 -5.47 5.47 0.01
N ALA A 395 -4.22 5.22 -0.36
CA ALA A 395 -3.88 4.19 -1.33
C ALA A 395 -4.10 2.78 -0.77
N ASP A 396 -4.38 1.81 -1.65
CA ASP A 396 -4.45 0.41 -1.23
C ASP A 396 -3.07 -0.12 -0.79
N PRO A 397 -3.06 -1.16 0.06
CA PRO A 397 -1.81 -1.77 0.52
C PRO A 397 -0.87 -2.21 -0.61
N ASP A 398 -1.42 -2.69 -1.74
CA ASP A 398 -0.61 -3.08 -2.89
C ASP A 398 0.13 -1.88 -3.50
N THR A 399 -0.56 -0.75 -3.66
CA THR A 399 0.05 0.50 -4.13
C THR A 399 1.14 0.99 -3.18
N ILE A 400 0.88 0.98 -1.87
CA ILE A 400 1.86 1.40 -0.85
C ILE A 400 3.13 0.56 -0.93
N VAL A 401 2.99 -0.77 -0.96
CA VAL A 401 4.12 -1.69 -1.09
C VAL A 401 4.87 -1.48 -2.41
N GLY A 402 4.15 -1.25 -3.51
CA GLY A 402 4.77 -0.95 -4.81
C GLY A 402 5.62 0.33 -4.77
N LEU A 403 5.13 1.39 -4.11
CA LEU A 403 5.88 2.63 -3.90
C LEU A 403 7.07 2.44 -2.96
N ASP A 404 6.94 1.64 -1.89
CA ASP A 404 8.05 1.28 -1.00
C ASP A 404 9.17 0.57 -1.80
N VAL A 405 8.82 -0.35 -2.71
CA VAL A 405 9.79 -1.00 -3.59
C VAL A 405 10.47 0.02 -4.51
N LYS A 406 9.74 1.00 -5.06
CA LYS A 406 10.35 2.06 -5.88
C LYS A 406 11.29 2.97 -5.10
N CYS A 407 10.95 3.31 -3.86
CA CYS A 407 11.88 4.00 -2.95
C CYS A 407 13.14 3.16 -2.75
N PHE A 408 12.99 1.86 -2.50
CA PHE A 408 14.11 0.95 -2.29
C PHE A 408 15.02 0.82 -3.53
N GLU A 409 14.45 0.68 -4.73
CA GLU A 409 15.21 0.67 -5.99
C GLU A 409 16.06 1.94 -6.15
N CYS A 410 15.48 3.13 -5.90
CA CYS A 410 16.23 4.39 -5.94
C CYS A 410 17.33 4.46 -4.87
N SER A 411 17.07 3.94 -3.67
CA SER A 411 18.07 3.84 -2.58
C SER A 411 19.25 2.95 -2.99
N LEU A 412 18.98 1.78 -3.59
CA LEU A 412 20.01 0.88 -4.10
C LEU A 412 20.86 1.55 -5.20
N MET A 413 20.22 2.23 -6.15
CA MET A 413 20.94 2.95 -7.21
C MET A 413 21.78 4.10 -6.65
N SER A 414 21.25 4.86 -5.68
CA SER A 414 21.97 5.93 -5.01
C SER A 414 23.20 5.40 -4.26
N ALA A 415 23.03 4.34 -3.46
CA ALA A 415 24.11 3.69 -2.72
C ALA A 415 25.20 3.15 -3.67
N ALA A 416 24.80 2.53 -4.77
CA ALA A 416 25.73 2.04 -5.80
C ALA A 416 26.55 3.18 -6.44
N LEU A 417 25.92 4.32 -6.71
CA LEU A 417 26.59 5.51 -7.26
C LEU A 417 27.51 6.17 -6.23
N LEU A 418 27.10 6.29 -4.96
CA LEU A 418 27.93 6.83 -3.88
C LEU A 418 29.17 5.96 -3.63
N TRP A 419 29.01 4.64 -3.64
CA TRP A 419 30.12 3.70 -3.48
C TRP A 419 31.23 3.90 -4.52
N LEU A 420 30.90 4.35 -5.74
CA LEU A 420 31.91 4.65 -6.77
C LEU A 420 32.78 5.86 -6.44
N VAL A 421 32.26 6.84 -5.69
CA VAL A 421 32.86 8.20 -5.60
C VAL A 421 33.25 8.65 -4.21
N ASP A 422 32.79 7.95 -3.19
CA ASP A 422 33.05 8.28 -1.79
C ASP A 422 33.84 7.15 -1.12
N GLU A 423 35.01 7.50 -0.58
CA GLU A 423 35.95 6.57 0.04
C GLU A 423 35.36 5.96 1.32
N ASP A 424 34.69 6.82 2.11
CA ASP A 424 34.06 6.46 3.38
C ASP A 424 32.66 5.87 3.20
N SER A 425 32.10 5.93 1.98
CA SER A 425 30.77 5.38 1.72
C SER A 425 30.78 3.86 1.88
N GLN A 426 30.13 3.42 2.95
CA GLN A 426 29.67 2.06 3.05
C GLN A 426 28.42 1.91 2.19
N LEU A 427 28.28 0.76 1.52
CA LEU A 427 27.03 0.36 0.90
C LEU A 427 25.98 0.21 2.02
N HIS A 428 25.27 1.31 2.26
CA HIS A 428 24.17 1.45 3.17
C HIS A 428 22.96 1.89 2.36
N PHE A 429 21.92 1.09 2.42
CA PHE A 429 20.62 1.34 1.84
C PHE A 429 19.59 1.08 2.93
N ASP A 430 18.38 1.61 2.78
CA ASP A 430 17.37 1.56 3.85
C ASP A 430 17.08 0.12 4.31
N SER A 431 17.34 -0.15 5.59
CA SER A 431 17.02 -1.43 6.24
C SER A 431 15.53 -1.64 6.45
N LEU A 432 14.70 -0.61 6.20
CA LEU A 432 13.24 -0.68 6.22
C LEU A 432 12.72 -1.84 5.35
N PHE A 433 13.47 -2.22 4.31
CA PHE A 433 13.16 -3.34 3.44
C PHE A 433 12.98 -4.68 4.19
N GLU A 434 13.72 -4.94 5.28
CA GLU A 434 13.62 -6.21 6.03
C GLU A 434 12.25 -6.40 6.68
N SER A 435 11.55 -5.31 7.01
CA SER A 435 10.18 -5.36 7.54
C SER A 435 9.15 -5.84 6.50
N PHE A 436 9.45 -5.70 5.20
CA PHE A 436 8.53 -6.03 4.11
C PHE A 436 8.58 -7.49 3.66
N ALA A 437 9.61 -8.24 4.06
CA ALA A 437 9.70 -9.68 3.81
C ALA A 437 8.55 -10.44 4.50
N ALA A 438 7.99 -9.89 5.59
CA ALA A 438 6.90 -10.49 6.35
C ALA A 438 5.50 -10.17 5.79
N MET A 439 5.35 -9.16 4.92
CA MET A 439 4.05 -8.79 4.37
C MET A 439 3.67 -9.69 3.19
N ARG A 440 2.43 -10.20 3.19
CA ARG A 440 1.87 -10.85 2.01
C ARG A 440 1.80 -9.84 0.87
N THR A 441 2.51 -10.11 -0.22
CA THR A 441 2.51 -9.27 -1.41
C THR A 441 1.69 -9.89 -2.52
N SER A 442 1.02 -9.05 -3.31
CA SER A 442 0.42 -9.46 -4.57
C SER A 442 1.47 -9.97 -5.56
N ALA A 443 1.01 -10.69 -6.59
CA ALA A 443 1.87 -11.14 -7.68
C ALA A 443 2.60 -9.97 -8.39
N VAL A 444 1.94 -8.82 -8.56
CA VAL A 444 2.57 -7.60 -9.11
C VAL A 444 3.73 -7.14 -8.25
N ASN A 445 3.50 -7.01 -6.93
CA ASN A 445 4.55 -6.59 -6.00
C ASN A 445 5.68 -7.61 -5.88
N THR A 446 5.39 -8.89 -6.10
CA THR A 446 6.41 -9.94 -6.18
C THR A 446 7.30 -9.74 -7.41
N CYS A 447 6.70 -9.51 -8.59
CA CYS A 447 7.46 -9.21 -9.81
C CYS A 447 8.28 -7.91 -9.70
N LEU A 448 7.78 -6.89 -9.01
CA LEU A 448 8.52 -5.65 -8.73
C LEU A 448 9.68 -5.88 -7.77
N ARG A 449 9.50 -6.74 -6.76
CA ARG A 449 10.49 -6.99 -5.71
C ARG A 449 11.67 -7.83 -6.20
N GLU A 450 11.43 -8.81 -7.05
CA GLU A 450 12.45 -9.76 -7.54
C GLU A 450 13.72 -9.06 -8.11
N PRO A 451 13.62 -8.04 -8.99
CA PRO A 451 14.78 -7.27 -9.44
C PRO A 451 15.51 -6.54 -8.30
N ALA A 452 14.79 -5.97 -7.34
CA ALA A 452 15.37 -5.22 -6.23
C ALA A 452 16.12 -6.13 -5.24
N ASP A 453 15.55 -7.29 -4.93
CA ASP A 453 16.19 -8.31 -4.09
C ASP A 453 17.49 -8.79 -4.75
N TRP A 454 17.43 -9.14 -6.04
CA TRP A 454 18.62 -9.53 -6.79
C TRP A 454 19.68 -8.42 -6.82
N ALA A 455 19.28 -7.16 -7.05
CA ALA A 455 20.20 -6.02 -7.07
C ALA A 455 20.88 -5.82 -5.71
N LYS A 456 20.13 -5.95 -4.61
CA LYS A 456 20.66 -5.91 -3.25
C LYS A 456 21.72 -6.98 -3.05
N GLU A 457 21.43 -8.23 -3.39
CA GLU A 457 22.39 -9.34 -3.30
C GLU A 457 23.67 -9.05 -4.10
N GLN A 458 23.54 -8.49 -5.31
CA GLN A 458 24.69 -8.11 -6.13
C GLN A 458 25.55 -7.00 -5.48
N LEU A 459 24.92 -6.00 -4.85
CA LEU A 459 25.64 -4.96 -4.12
C LEU A 459 26.30 -5.49 -2.84
N ASP A 460 25.66 -6.41 -2.13
CA ASP A 460 26.25 -7.06 -0.95
C ASP A 460 27.51 -7.87 -1.31
N LEU A 461 27.55 -8.51 -2.48
CA LEU A 461 28.76 -9.15 -2.99
C LEU A 461 29.91 -8.14 -3.21
N LEU A 462 29.63 -6.94 -3.70
CA LEU A 462 30.63 -5.88 -3.83
C LEU A 462 31.12 -5.38 -2.47
N LYS A 463 30.22 -5.30 -1.49
CA LYS A 463 30.54 -4.92 -0.11
C LYS A 463 31.54 -5.91 0.51
N VAL A 464 31.29 -7.21 0.36
CA VAL A 464 32.17 -8.28 0.86
C VAL A 464 33.51 -8.31 0.13
N ALA A 465 33.54 -7.99 -1.17
CA ALA A 465 34.76 -7.98 -1.95
C ALA A 465 35.78 -6.90 -1.53
N ASN A 466 35.36 -5.90 -0.75
CA ASN A 466 36.18 -4.80 -0.22
C ASN A 466 37.09 -4.16 -1.28
N VAL A 467 36.49 -3.75 -2.40
CA VAL A 467 37.22 -3.18 -3.55
C VAL A 467 37.87 -1.84 -3.15
N PRO A 468 39.21 -1.70 -3.32
CA PRO A 468 39.91 -0.43 -3.07
C PRO A 468 39.31 0.72 -3.88
N PHE A 469 39.22 1.90 -3.27
CA PHE A 469 38.54 3.08 -3.83
C PHE A 469 39.03 3.42 -5.25
N GLU A 470 40.34 3.37 -5.48
CA GLU A 470 41.00 3.70 -6.75
C GLU A 470 40.62 2.75 -7.88
N LYS A 471 40.13 1.55 -7.55
CA LYS A 471 39.71 0.53 -8.53
C LYS A 471 38.22 0.60 -8.84
N ARG A 472 37.41 1.31 -8.04
CA ARG A 472 35.93 1.32 -8.17
C ARG A 472 35.47 1.95 -9.49
N LEU A 473 36.16 2.98 -9.98
CA LEU A 473 35.87 3.61 -11.29
C LEU A 473 36.40 2.84 -12.51
N SER A 474 36.85 1.59 -12.34
CA SER A 474 37.26 0.77 -13.49
C SER A 474 36.06 0.34 -14.34
N ASN A 475 36.28 0.14 -15.65
CA ASN A 475 35.25 -0.29 -16.59
C ASN A 475 34.52 -1.57 -16.13
N LYS A 476 35.23 -2.47 -15.42
CA LYS A 476 34.68 -3.71 -14.87
C LYS A 476 33.51 -3.43 -13.92
N TYR A 477 33.70 -2.57 -12.91
CA TYR A 477 32.66 -2.31 -11.90
C TYR A 477 31.58 -1.37 -12.44
N ILE A 478 31.93 -0.38 -13.26
CA ILE A 478 30.93 0.45 -13.94
C ILE A 478 30.01 -0.43 -14.79
N SER A 479 30.56 -1.35 -15.59
CA SER A 479 29.76 -2.28 -16.39
C SER A 479 28.92 -3.22 -15.54
N TYR A 480 29.42 -3.64 -14.37
CA TYR A 480 28.65 -4.45 -13.43
C TYR A 480 27.46 -3.67 -12.86
N LEU A 481 27.66 -2.42 -12.43
CA LEU A 481 26.58 -1.55 -11.96
C LEU A 481 25.56 -1.24 -13.06
N MET A 482 25.99 -1.10 -14.32
CA MET A 482 25.04 -0.92 -15.42
C MET A 482 24.11 -2.11 -15.60
N LYS A 483 24.59 -3.35 -15.39
CA LYS A 483 23.73 -4.54 -15.40
C LYS A 483 22.71 -4.51 -14.26
N ILE A 484 23.10 -3.96 -13.12
CA ILE A 484 22.18 -3.76 -11.99
C ILE A 484 21.09 -2.76 -12.39
N PHE A 485 21.47 -1.58 -12.90
CA PHE A 485 20.52 -0.54 -13.29
C PHE A 485 19.62 -0.97 -14.45
N GLU A 486 20.16 -1.70 -15.41
CA GLU A 486 19.40 -2.31 -16.51
C GLU A 486 18.30 -3.23 -15.97
N ARG A 487 18.64 -4.11 -15.02
CA ARG A 487 17.66 -5.03 -14.43
C ARG A 487 16.56 -4.30 -13.63
N LEU A 488 16.91 -3.21 -12.96
CA LEU A 488 15.96 -2.40 -12.19
C LEU A 488 15.02 -1.56 -13.07
N CYS A 489 15.49 -1.10 -14.23
CA CYS A 489 14.79 -0.07 -15.02
C CYS A 489 14.21 -0.57 -16.35
N CYS A 490 14.74 -1.65 -16.92
CA CYS A 490 14.23 -2.26 -18.15
C CYS A 490 13.16 -3.34 -17.88
N GLY A 491 12.65 -3.41 -16.64
CA GLY A 491 11.54 -4.27 -16.27
C GLY A 491 10.19 -3.68 -16.69
N PRO A 492 9.11 -4.49 -16.66
CA PRO A 492 7.76 -3.99 -16.88
C PRO A 492 7.41 -2.90 -15.86
N VAL A 493 6.85 -1.79 -16.34
CA VAL A 493 6.30 -0.73 -15.48
C VAL A 493 4.86 -1.10 -15.13
N PHE A 494 4.59 -1.19 -13.82
CA PHE A 494 3.26 -1.53 -13.31
C PHE A 494 2.57 -0.28 -12.79
N LEU A 495 1.45 0.11 -13.39
CA LEU A 495 0.66 1.22 -12.87
C LEU A 495 -0.23 0.73 -11.72
N PRO A 496 -0.16 1.32 -10.51
CA PRO A 496 -0.91 0.82 -9.36
C PRO A 496 -2.41 1.05 -9.52
N ARG A 497 -3.24 0.39 -8.71
CA ARG A 497 -4.70 0.58 -8.77
C ARG A 497 -5.09 2.03 -8.45
N PHE A 498 -4.41 2.62 -7.46
CA PHE A 498 -4.61 4.02 -7.05
C PHE A 498 -4.36 5.02 -8.19
N PHE A 499 -3.55 4.65 -9.19
CA PHE A 499 -3.33 5.43 -10.42
C PHE A 499 -4.61 5.69 -11.20
N PHE A 500 -5.52 4.71 -11.21
CA PHE A 500 -6.75 4.76 -12.01
C PHE A 500 -8.01 4.99 -11.17
N GLN A 501 -7.97 4.59 -9.90
CA GLN A 501 -9.16 4.56 -9.06
C GLN A 501 -8.80 4.72 -7.58
N GLN A 502 -9.09 5.91 -7.07
CA GLN A 502 -9.01 6.24 -5.65
C GLN A 502 -10.37 5.93 -5.02
N LEU A 503 -10.41 4.94 -4.11
CA LEU A 503 -11.66 4.49 -3.48
C LEU A 503 -11.91 5.13 -2.11
N LYS A 504 -10.85 5.63 -1.49
CA LYS A 504 -10.88 6.33 -0.23
C LYS A 504 -10.40 7.74 -0.48
N LEU A 505 -10.99 8.66 0.26
CA LEU A 505 -10.59 10.05 0.29
C LEU A 505 -10.72 10.54 1.73
N THR A 506 -9.59 10.98 2.26
CA THR A 506 -9.42 11.59 3.56
C THR A 506 -8.92 13.02 3.36
N GLU A 507 -9.80 13.99 3.61
CA GLU A 507 -9.50 15.40 3.51
C GLU A 507 -9.24 15.99 4.89
N PHE A 508 -8.18 16.78 5.01
CA PHE A 508 -7.89 17.52 6.22
C PHE A 508 -8.24 18.99 6.00
N LYS A 509 -9.17 19.55 6.77
CA LYS A 509 -9.40 20.99 6.80
C LYS A 509 -8.56 21.58 7.93
N LEU A 510 -7.53 22.35 7.56
CA LEU A 510 -6.69 23.07 8.50
C LEU A 510 -7.14 24.52 8.55
N ASN A 511 -7.46 25.02 9.74
CA ASN A 511 -7.79 26.41 9.98
C ASN A 511 -6.77 27.00 10.97
N VAL A 512 -6.33 28.24 10.74
CA VAL A 512 -5.41 28.95 11.62
C VAL A 512 -6.07 30.27 12.01
N SER A 513 -6.05 30.60 13.31
CA SER A 513 -6.52 31.89 13.84
C SER A 513 -5.45 32.53 14.73
N PRO A 514 -5.36 33.86 14.86
CA PRO A 514 -6.24 34.86 14.26
C PRO A 514 -6.11 34.91 12.73
N GLN A 515 -7.24 35.11 12.06
CA GLN A 515 -7.25 35.41 10.62
C GLN A 515 -7.08 36.93 10.44
N PRO A 516 -6.42 37.36 9.36
CA PRO A 516 -6.34 38.77 9.03
C PRO A 516 -7.75 39.36 8.93
N SER A 517 -7.98 40.52 9.56
CA SER A 517 -9.28 41.17 9.56
C SER A 517 -9.60 41.64 8.14
N ASP A 518 -10.61 41.05 7.51
CA ASP A 518 -11.17 41.53 6.25
C ASP A 518 -11.78 42.91 6.48
N SER A 519 -10.97 43.97 6.34
CA SER A 519 -11.45 45.35 6.36
C SER A 519 -12.06 45.73 5.02
N ILE A 520 -12.99 44.92 4.52
CA ILE A 520 -13.86 45.24 3.39
C ILE A 520 -15.29 44.96 3.84
N HIS A 521 -16.10 46.02 3.88
CA HIS A 521 -17.52 45.99 4.23
C HIS A 521 -18.27 44.83 3.56
N SER A 522 -18.73 43.88 4.35
CA SER A 522 -19.71 42.87 3.95
C SER A 522 -21.05 43.55 3.67
N VAL A 523 -21.37 43.77 2.40
CA VAL A 523 -22.76 43.89 1.97
C VAL A 523 -23.33 42.48 1.93
N GLU A 524 -24.27 42.20 2.82
CA GLU A 524 -25.11 41.01 2.76
C GLU A 524 -25.79 40.92 1.39
N SER A 525 -25.56 39.84 0.65
CA SER A 525 -26.45 39.44 -0.44
C SER A 525 -26.90 38.01 -0.18
N GLU A 526 -28.18 37.94 0.14
CA GLU A 526 -28.95 36.72 0.30
C GLU A 526 -29.03 35.94 -1.01
N ALA A 527 -28.85 34.62 -0.89
CA ALA A 527 -29.47 33.55 -1.64
C ALA A 527 -29.88 33.79 -3.12
N SER A 528 -29.09 33.23 -4.05
CA SER A 528 -29.66 32.57 -5.23
C SER A 528 -28.80 31.36 -5.61
N GLU A 529 -29.39 30.18 -5.44
CA GLU A 529 -28.97 28.95 -6.11
C GLU A 529 -29.15 29.10 -7.64
N MET A 530 -28.37 28.31 -8.40
CA MET A 530 -28.30 28.18 -9.87
C MET A 530 -27.50 29.25 -10.64
N HIS A 531 -26.20 28.99 -10.81
CA HIS A 531 -25.62 28.54 -12.09
C HIS A 531 -24.11 28.32 -11.91
N GLU A 532 -23.65 27.08 -12.08
CA GLU A 532 -22.23 26.76 -12.26
C GLU A 532 -21.79 27.28 -13.63
N GLU A 533 -21.11 28.43 -13.65
CA GLU A 533 -20.46 28.93 -14.86
C GLU A 533 -19.10 29.56 -14.52
N PHE A 534 -18.04 28.89 -14.99
CA PHE A 534 -16.70 29.39 -15.28
C PHE A 534 -15.96 30.24 -14.21
N CYS A 535 -15.20 29.56 -13.34
CA CYS A 535 -13.94 30.14 -12.84
C CYS A 535 -12.81 29.78 -13.82
N VAL A 536 -12.49 30.72 -14.70
CA VAL A 536 -11.20 30.76 -15.38
C VAL A 536 -10.13 30.86 -14.32
N ALA A 537 -9.15 29.95 -14.36
CA ALA A 537 -7.92 30.07 -13.59
C ALA A 537 -7.14 31.30 -14.12
N GLU A 538 -7.47 32.48 -13.60
CA GLU A 538 -6.51 33.57 -13.58
C GLU A 538 -5.30 33.11 -12.77
N ARG A 539 -4.13 33.26 -13.39
CA ARG A 539 -2.85 33.18 -12.72
C ARG A 539 -2.89 34.15 -11.54
N ILE A 540 -2.68 33.62 -10.34
CA ILE A 540 -2.34 34.40 -9.14
C ILE A 540 -0.93 34.96 -9.35
N GLU A 541 -0.82 35.95 -10.21
CA GLU A 541 0.34 36.81 -10.40
C GLU A 541 -0.23 38.22 -10.53
N ASN A 542 -0.55 38.85 -9.39
CA ASN A 542 -0.63 40.31 -9.14
C ASN A 542 -1.62 40.75 -8.03
N ASP A 543 -2.24 39.83 -7.28
CA ASP A 543 -3.03 40.24 -6.12
C ASP A 543 -2.14 40.42 -4.88
N ASP A 544 -1.50 41.59 -4.81
CA ASP A 544 -0.77 42.07 -3.62
C ASP A 544 -1.69 42.37 -2.42
N ASP A 545 -3.01 42.25 -2.59
CA ASP A 545 -4.04 42.48 -1.56
C ASP A 545 -4.40 41.21 -0.77
N LEU A 546 -3.46 40.28 -0.60
CA LEU A 546 -3.62 39.20 0.38
C LEU A 546 -3.72 39.80 1.79
N SER A 547 -4.85 39.58 2.43
CA SER A 547 -5.15 39.91 3.82
C SER A 547 -3.95 39.60 4.74
N CYS A 548 -3.35 40.62 5.35
CA CYS A 548 -2.17 40.50 6.21
C CYS A 548 -2.55 40.71 7.69
N LEU A 549 -1.95 39.91 8.58
CA LEU A 549 -2.10 40.08 10.01
C LEU A 549 -1.12 41.16 10.49
N LYS A 550 -1.64 42.34 10.86
CA LYS A 550 -0.82 43.43 11.41
C LYS A 550 -0.62 43.23 12.90
N VAL A 551 0.64 43.26 13.35
CA VAL A 551 1.01 43.00 14.75
C VAL A 551 2.01 44.05 15.21
N SER A 552 1.82 44.56 16.43
CA SER A 552 2.77 45.51 17.02
C SER A 552 4.11 44.83 17.30
N HIS A 553 5.21 45.53 17.05
CA HIS A 553 6.55 45.03 17.33
C HIS A 553 6.69 44.60 18.80
N GLY A 554 7.16 43.37 19.04
CA GLY A 554 7.34 42.80 20.37
C GLY A 554 6.08 42.18 20.99
N SER A 555 4.96 42.10 20.27
CA SER A 555 3.75 41.39 20.70
C SER A 555 3.77 39.93 20.23
N GLU A 556 3.49 39.01 21.16
CA GLU A 556 3.34 37.59 20.86
C GLU A 556 1.97 37.30 20.24
N ILE A 557 1.95 36.49 19.18
CA ILE A 557 0.74 36.05 18.48
C ILE A 557 0.44 34.61 18.92
N PRO A 558 -0.69 34.35 19.58
CA PRO A 558 -1.10 32.99 19.92
C PRO A 558 -1.84 32.35 18.74
N PHE A 559 -1.11 31.75 17.80
CA PHE A 559 -1.76 31.05 16.69
C PHE A 559 -2.51 29.83 17.20
N VAL A 560 -3.81 29.75 16.96
CA VAL A 560 -4.60 28.55 17.23
C VAL A 560 -4.78 27.82 15.91
N VAL A 561 -4.17 26.64 15.81
CA VAL A 561 -4.28 25.76 14.65
C VAL A 561 -5.29 24.68 14.97
N GLU A 562 -6.36 24.61 14.18
CA GLU A 562 -7.44 23.64 14.30
C GLU A 562 -7.48 22.78 13.05
N GLY A 563 -7.43 21.45 13.22
CA GLY A 563 -7.58 20.49 12.15
C GLY A 563 -8.87 19.69 12.28
N MET A 564 -9.58 19.52 11.17
CA MET A 564 -10.76 18.65 11.08
C MET A 564 -10.56 17.63 9.96
N ILE A 565 -10.84 16.36 10.23
CA ILE A 565 -10.74 15.27 9.27
C ILE A 565 -12.12 14.97 8.70
N LYS A 566 -12.23 14.95 7.38
CA LYS A 566 -13.38 14.42 6.66
C LYS A 566 -12.94 13.19 5.90
N SER A 567 -13.44 12.02 6.26
CA SER A 567 -13.14 10.79 5.52
C SER A 567 -14.39 10.04 5.13
N SER A 568 -14.32 9.40 3.97
CA SER A 568 -15.31 8.44 3.48
C SER A 568 -15.27 7.10 4.22
N SER A 569 -14.24 6.86 5.04
CA SER A 569 -14.08 5.64 5.83
C SER A 569 -13.50 5.95 7.22
N SER A 570 -13.53 4.97 8.14
CA SER A 570 -12.87 5.13 9.44
C SER A 570 -11.36 5.34 9.25
N CYS A 571 -10.84 6.46 9.75
CA CYS A 571 -9.41 6.74 9.78
C CYS A 571 -8.85 6.41 11.16
N SER A 572 -7.69 5.76 11.17
CA SER A 572 -6.97 5.39 12.39
C SER A 572 -5.68 6.21 12.48
N ILE A 573 -5.82 7.46 12.90
CA ILE A 573 -4.70 8.40 13.05
C ILE A 573 -4.37 8.53 14.54
N ARG A 574 -3.11 8.29 14.88
CA ARG A 574 -2.64 8.28 16.27
C ARG A 574 -2.15 9.65 16.72
N THR A 575 -1.38 10.31 15.85
CA THR A 575 -0.65 11.53 16.19
C THR A 575 -0.67 12.47 15.00
N PHE A 576 -0.94 13.75 15.25
CA PHE A 576 -0.75 14.83 14.28
C PHE A 576 0.55 15.55 14.56
N ILE A 577 1.21 16.00 13.51
CA ILE A 577 2.44 16.77 13.57
C ILE A 577 2.21 18.03 12.72
N VAL A 578 2.11 19.18 13.38
CA VAL A 578 1.97 20.46 12.68
C VAL A 578 3.36 21.05 12.51
N THR A 579 3.85 21.08 11.27
CA THR A 579 5.12 21.72 10.92
C THR A 579 4.88 23.18 10.57
N ILE A 580 5.59 24.07 11.26
CA ILE A 580 5.54 25.51 11.08
C ILE A 580 6.85 25.96 10.47
N THR A 581 6.77 26.58 9.30
CA THR A 581 7.91 27.19 8.63
C THR A 581 7.68 28.68 8.49
N VAL A 582 8.60 29.48 8.99
CA VAL A 582 8.57 30.94 8.91
C VAL A 582 9.64 31.39 7.94
N LYS A 583 9.22 32.14 6.92
CA LYS A 583 10.10 32.74 5.92
C LYS A 583 10.01 34.26 5.98
N SER A 584 11.04 34.94 5.51
CA SER A 584 10.99 36.38 5.26
C SER A 584 9.84 36.75 4.31
N LYS A 585 9.42 38.02 4.32
CA LYS A 585 8.35 38.56 3.47
C LYS A 585 8.50 38.22 1.97
N ASP A 586 9.72 38.24 1.46
CA ASP A 586 10.05 37.89 0.07
C ASP A 586 10.10 36.36 -0.19
N GLY A 587 9.93 35.54 0.85
CA GLY A 587 9.98 34.09 0.81
C GLY A 587 11.38 33.51 0.59
N SER A 588 12.42 34.34 0.48
CA SER A 588 13.77 33.91 0.07
C SER A 588 14.54 33.22 1.19
N ARG A 589 14.40 33.72 2.43
CA ARG A 589 15.14 33.24 3.60
C ARG A 589 14.22 32.52 4.57
N MET A 590 14.58 31.30 4.94
CA MET A 590 13.94 30.60 6.07
C MET A 590 14.44 31.21 7.39
N ILE A 591 13.52 31.78 8.18
CA ILE A 591 13.82 32.38 9.48
C ILE A 591 13.85 31.29 10.56
N ARG A 592 12.82 30.43 10.58
CA ARG A 592 12.67 29.36 11.57
C ARG A 592 11.81 28.22 11.02
N SER A 593 12.07 26.99 11.45
CA SER A 593 11.18 25.86 11.22
C SER A 593 11.13 24.99 12.48
N TRP A 594 9.94 24.58 12.90
CA TRP A 594 9.74 23.64 14.01
C TRP A 594 8.45 22.84 13.81
N SER A 595 8.23 21.84 14.65
CA SER A 595 7.03 20.99 14.59
C SER A 595 6.43 20.79 15.98
N GLU A 596 5.10 20.81 16.06
CA GLU A 596 4.33 20.49 17.27
C GLU A 596 3.64 19.14 17.11
N THR A 597 3.80 18.26 18.10
CA THR A 597 3.23 16.90 18.07
C THR A 597 2.00 16.83 18.97
N ILE A 598 0.89 16.34 18.43
CA ILE A 598 -0.43 16.36 19.08
C ILE A 598 -0.97 14.93 19.05
N ASN A 599 -1.27 14.37 20.21
CA ASN A 599 -1.95 13.07 20.28
C ASN A 599 -3.45 13.28 20.06
N SER A 600 -4.08 12.46 19.22
CA SER A 600 -5.52 12.55 18.98
C SER A 600 -6.28 12.09 20.23
N GLU A 601 -6.86 13.02 20.99
CA GLU A 601 -7.77 12.69 22.11
C GLU A 601 -9.21 12.53 21.62
N GLU A 602 -9.60 13.31 20.61
CA GLU A 602 -10.92 13.30 20.01
C GLU A 602 -10.89 12.62 18.63
N GLU A 603 -12.01 11.98 18.26
CA GLU A 603 -12.17 11.41 16.92
C GLU A 603 -12.32 12.55 15.90
N ASN A 604 -11.36 12.65 14.98
CA ASN A 604 -11.40 13.50 13.77
C ASN A 604 -11.14 15.01 13.93
N CYS A 605 -10.72 15.50 15.11
CA CYS A 605 -10.27 16.88 15.26
C CYS A 605 -9.08 17.04 16.21
N PHE A 606 -8.31 18.10 15.99
CA PHE A 606 -7.25 18.52 16.91
C PHE A 606 -7.19 20.05 16.98
N LYS A 607 -6.67 20.54 18.10
CA LYS A 607 -6.44 21.97 18.35
C LYS A 607 -5.11 22.16 19.08
N VAL A 608 -4.26 23.05 18.58
CA VAL A 608 -2.99 23.40 19.21
C VAL A 608 -2.80 24.91 19.22
N GLN A 609 -2.25 25.44 20.32
CA GLN A 609 -1.84 26.83 20.43
C GLN A 609 -0.33 26.93 20.20
N ILE A 610 0.07 27.81 19.29
CA ILE A 610 1.43 27.99 18.81
C ILE A 610 1.79 29.47 18.99
N PRO A 611 2.42 29.83 20.12
CA PRO A 611 2.91 31.18 20.30
C PRO A 611 4.04 31.52 19.31
N TYR A 612 3.99 32.70 18.71
CA TYR A 612 5.07 33.22 17.88
C TYR A 612 5.27 34.73 18.07
N LEU A 613 6.53 35.13 18.23
CA LEU A 613 6.94 36.52 18.38
C LEU A 613 7.68 36.96 17.11
N PRO A 614 7.01 37.62 16.15
CA PRO A 614 7.66 38.08 14.92
C PRO A 614 8.68 39.19 15.23
N GLN A 615 9.85 39.12 14.59
CA GLN A 615 10.88 40.17 14.65
C GLN A 615 10.93 41.01 13.37
N GLU A 616 10.38 40.49 12.27
CA GLU A 616 10.33 41.12 10.96
C GLU A 616 9.07 40.63 10.22
N ASP A 617 8.71 41.34 9.14
CA ASP A 617 7.67 40.90 8.22
C ASP A 617 7.98 39.48 7.70
N CYS A 618 7.02 38.58 7.84
CA CYS A 618 7.24 37.17 7.53
C CYS A 618 6.00 36.47 6.97
N ILE A 619 6.23 35.34 6.32
CA ILE A 619 5.20 34.40 5.87
C ILE A 619 5.34 33.14 6.73
N MET A 620 4.28 32.85 7.50
CA MET A 620 4.18 31.64 8.30
C MET A 620 3.38 30.60 7.53
N LYS A 621 3.98 29.44 7.30
CA LYS A 621 3.34 28.30 6.64
C LYS A 621 3.14 27.17 7.64
N PHE A 622 1.92 26.68 7.72
CA PHE A 622 1.51 25.55 8.53
C PHE A 622 1.23 24.36 7.60
N MET A 623 1.91 23.25 7.84
CA MET A 623 1.73 21.99 7.12
C MET A 623 1.35 20.90 8.10
N LEU A 624 0.42 20.04 7.70
CA LEU A 624 -0.02 18.93 8.52
C LEU A 624 0.63 17.61 8.06
N GLU A 625 1.33 16.99 8.98
CA GLU A 625 1.81 15.61 8.89
C GLU A 625 1.11 14.77 9.96
N PHE A 626 1.10 13.45 9.82
CA PHE A 626 0.46 12.57 10.80
C PHE A 626 1.06 11.18 10.82
N VAL A 627 0.87 10.47 11.93
CA VAL A 627 1.30 9.10 12.15
C VAL A 627 0.08 8.23 12.37
N ASP A 628 -0.03 7.14 11.60
CA ASP A 628 -1.12 6.18 11.75
C ASP A 628 -0.84 5.11 12.82
N GLU A 629 -1.78 4.17 12.99
CA GLU A 629 -1.61 3.03 13.90
C GLU A 629 -0.44 2.10 13.54
N SER A 630 -0.08 2.02 12.25
CA SER A 630 1.09 1.27 11.79
C SER A 630 2.42 1.98 12.08
N ARG A 631 2.35 3.19 12.67
CA ARG A 631 3.48 4.10 12.92
C ARG A 631 4.12 4.63 11.64
N ARG A 632 3.42 4.54 10.51
CA ARG A 632 3.88 5.15 9.26
C ARG A 632 3.58 6.63 9.29
N HIS A 633 4.52 7.42 8.77
CA HIS A 633 4.44 8.87 8.74
C HIS A 633 3.91 9.35 7.38
N TRP A 634 2.93 10.24 7.41
CA TRP A 634 2.18 10.71 6.25
C TRP A 634 2.19 12.23 6.17
N VAL A 635 2.02 12.77 4.97
CA VAL A 635 1.95 14.20 4.67
C VAL A 635 0.58 14.51 4.08
N SER A 636 -0.14 15.44 4.69
CA SER A 636 -1.38 15.95 4.13
C SER A 636 -1.10 16.99 3.04
N HIS A 637 -2.02 17.12 2.08
CA HIS A 637 -2.00 18.22 1.10
C HIS A 637 -2.44 19.56 1.71
N SER A 638 -2.96 19.54 2.94
CA SER A 638 -3.49 20.72 3.61
C SER A 638 -2.37 21.61 4.14
N LYS A 639 -2.34 22.83 3.60
CA LYS A 639 -1.42 23.89 3.99
C LYS A 639 -2.20 25.17 4.23
N VAL A 640 -1.79 25.93 5.23
CA VAL A 640 -2.29 27.29 5.48
C VAL A 640 -1.09 28.22 5.53
N GLU A 641 -1.19 29.38 4.89
CA GLU A 641 -0.16 30.41 4.88
C GLU A 641 -0.75 31.69 5.45
N VAL A 642 -0.04 32.31 6.39
CA VAL A 642 -0.43 33.56 7.05
C VAL A 642 0.71 34.56 6.85
N ARG A 643 0.39 35.73 6.26
CA ARG A 643 1.33 36.85 6.15
C ARG A 643 1.24 37.71 7.40
N VAL A 644 2.36 37.95 8.06
CA VAL A 644 2.46 38.77 9.26
C VAL A 644 3.26 40.03 8.92
N ILE A 645 2.67 41.19 9.18
CA ILE A 645 3.32 42.49 9.03
C ILE A 645 3.55 43.08 10.42
N VAL A 646 4.78 43.46 10.71
CA VAL A 646 5.17 44.04 11.99
C VAL A 646 5.11 45.56 11.86
N ASN A 647 4.22 46.21 12.61
CA ASN A 647 4.12 47.68 12.61
C ASN A 647 5.29 48.27 13.42
N GLU A 648 6.21 48.96 12.74
CA GLU A 648 7.34 49.67 13.37
C GLU A 648 6.95 51.00 14.03
N ASP A 649 5.89 51.65 13.56
CA ASP A 649 5.46 52.99 14.04
C ASP A 649 5.23 53.01 15.55
N ASP A 650 4.69 51.91 16.08
CA ASP A 650 4.43 51.72 17.51
C ASP A 650 5.72 51.62 18.34
N TYR A 651 6.82 51.16 17.75
CA TYR A 651 8.12 51.04 18.43
C TYR A 651 8.86 52.38 18.47
N GLU A 652 8.93 53.08 17.34
CA GLU A 652 9.58 54.39 17.28
C GLU A 652 8.81 55.43 18.10
N ASP A 653 7.47 55.39 18.12
CA ASP A 653 6.68 56.27 18.98
C ASP A 653 6.85 55.95 20.47
N ARG A 654 6.86 54.68 20.89
CA ARG A 654 7.20 54.31 22.29
C ARG A 654 8.64 54.67 22.66
N ARG A 655 9.58 54.61 21.71
CA ARG A 655 10.97 55.03 21.93
C ARG A 655 11.07 56.55 22.09
N ARG A 656 10.32 57.32 21.31
CA ARG A 656 10.19 58.78 21.46
C ARG A 656 9.55 59.15 22.81
N GLU A 657 8.50 58.46 23.23
CA GLU A 657 7.87 58.65 24.54
C GLU A 657 8.83 58.35 25.71
N ARG A 658 9.58 57.24 25.64
CA ARG A 658 10.59 56.91 26.66
C ARG A 658 11.69 57.96 26.75
N LYS A 659 12.16 58.48 25.61
CA LYS A 659 13.13 59.59 25.58
C LYS A 659 12.57 60.85 26.25
N GLN A 660 11.33 61.23 25.95
CA GLN A 660 10.68 62.38 26.59
C GLN A 660 10.48 62.20 28.10
N LEU A 661 10.19 60.98 28.57
CA LEU A 661 10.09 60.66 29.99
C LEU A 661 11.45 60.70 30.72
N THR A 662 12.52 60.21 30.10
CA THR A 662 13.87 60.33 30.67
C THR A 662 14.33 61.79 30.74
N ASP A 663 14.09 62.58 29.68
CA ASP A 663 14.48 63.99 29.65
C ASP A 663 13.70 64.82 30.71
N ARG A 664 12.42 64.51 30.95
CA ARG A 664 11.64 65.13 32.03
C ARG A 664 12.06 64.70 33.43
N SER A 665 12.65 63.52 33.59
CA SER A 665 13.14 63.04 34.90
C SER A 665 14.48 63.67 35.29
N SER A 666 15.33 64.02 34.31
CA SER A 666 16.58 64.73 34.55
C SER A 666 16.39 66.17 35.02
N ASP A 667 15.28 66.83 34.66
CA ASP A 667 14.97 68.20 35.08
C ASP A 667 14.42 68.31 36.52
N VAL A 668 14.17 67.19 37.20
CA VAL A 668 13.59 67.16 38.57
C VAL A 668 14.65 66.81 39.65
N VAL A 669 15.88 66.47 39.26
CA VAL A 669 16.97 66.12 40.19
C VAL A 669 18.10 67.18 40.21
N SER A 670 17.94 68.29 39.49
CA SER A 670 18.85 69.44 39.52
C SER A 670 18.33 70.58 40.38
#